data_AF-A0A7G8GKV8-F1
#
_entry.id   AF-A0A7G8GKV8-F1
#
_cell.length_a   1.000
_cell.length_b   1.000
_cell.length_c   1.000
_cell.angle_alpha   90.00
_cell.angle_beta   90.00
_cell.angle_gamma   90.00
#
_symmetry.space_group_name_H-M   'P 1'
#
loop_
_entity.id
_entity.type
_entity.pdbx_description
1 polymer ?
#
loop_
_entity_poly.entity_id
_entity_poly.type
_entity_poly.pdbx_seq_one_letter_code
_entity_poly.pdbx_strand_id
1 'polypeptide(L)'
;MGRIVGIDLGTTNSVVAVLEAGRPLVIANAEGSRTTPSVVGYSKDRELLVGQMARRQLVLSPRNTFSNLKRFVGRDWEELEDGSLSVPYTVRANDVGQVRVPCPVTEREYAPEELVASIIRKLVDDAAVYLGESVEAAVVTVPAYFNDAQRQATRDAGRLAGISVERILNEPTAAALAYGFDRSAVRRVLVFDLGGGTFDVSLLRIANGVFDVKATNGDTQLGGNDFDQRIVDWLADAFQSEHGIDLRRDRQALQRLIEASEKAKQELSGVLTTPISLPFIATGAEGPLHIETSLDRSTFESLCPDLLDRLLNPVQCSLRDSGWAAEDIDDVVLVGGATRMPMVQQLVRTLVPIDPCQSVNPDEVVAIGAAVQAGILTGELRDLLLNDVTPLSLGLETVGGLMKVLIPRNTPIPVRQSDVFSTSEANQSSVEIHVWQGERQMAADNKSLGRFRLSGIPPAPRGVPQVQVAFDIDANGLLQVSATDRTTGRKQSVSIQGGSNLNEDELQALLAEAEERADDDRRRRSQVERRNRAQTLVAQAERRLRDAALELGPYGADRQQRAVEMAIRDVQDCLAQDDLQELDLTVSGLEEALFGLNRRLSMERQGDGNPLQGLRNTLGSLKDELFSDDWEDDPWGSPSRPPSRSRGLGQRGSDPWDDDFYR
;
A
#
# COMPACT_ATOMS: atom_id res chain seq x y z
N MET A 1 23.64 2.39 -11.76
CA MET A 1 22.55 2.41 -10.76
C MET A 1 21.83 1.08 -10.89
N GLY A 2 21.57 0.42 -9.77
CA GLY A 2 20.66 -0.74 -9.74
C GLY A 2 19.24 -0.33 -10.15
N ARG A 3 18.33 -1.31 -10.23
CA ARG A 3 16.95 -1.06 -10.62
C ARG A 3 16.26 -0.13 -9.62
N ILE A 4 15.56 0.89 -10.12
CA ILE A 4 14.71 1.77 -9.31
C ILE A 4 13.26 1.30 -9.45
N VAL A 5 12.62 0.96 -8.33
CA VAL A 5 11.19 0.59 -8.29
C VAL A 5 10.32 1.76 -7.85
N GLY A 6 9.04 1.73 -8.20
CA GLY A 6 8.02 2.63 -7.67
C GLY A 6 7.26 1.95 -6.54
N ILE A 7 7.19 2.57 -5.36
CA ILE A 7 6.48 2.06 -4.20
C ILE A 7 5.35 3.02 -3.85
N ASP A 8 4.12 2.53 -3.94
CA ASP A 8 2.99 3.13 -3.26
C ASP A 8 2.92 2.63 -1.82
N LEU A 9 3.25 3.50 -0.87
CA LEU A 9 3.22 3.18 0.56
C LEU A 9 1.90 3.66 1.16
N GLY A 10 0.80 2.94 0.95
CA GLY A 10 -0.53 3.37 1.43
C GLY A 10 -0.80 3.06 2.91
N THR A 11 -1.83 3.72 3.47
CA THR A 11 -2.25 3.53 4.88
C THR A 11 -2.75 2.10 5.15
N THR A 12 -3.50 1.53 4.20
CA THR A 12 -4.15 0.21 4.34
C THR A 12 -3.45 -0.86 3.53
N ASN A 13 -3.05 -0.52 2.30
CA ASN A 13 -2.34 -1.41 1.39
C ASN A 13 -1.17 -0.65 0.77
N SER A 14 -0.11 -1.37 0.45
CA SER A 14 1.04 -0.90 -0.29
C SER A 14 1.24 -1.72 -1.57
N VAL A 15 1.80 -1.09 -2.59
CA VAL A 15 1.96 -1.67 -3.93
C VAL A 15 3.36 -1.34 -4.45
N VAL A 16 3.99 -2.27 -5.14
CA VAL A 16 5.28 -2.06 -5.78
C VAL A 16 5.17 -2.31 -7.29
N ALA A 17 5.78 -1.43 -8.07
CA ALA A 17 5.80 -1.48 -9.52
C ALA A 17 7.19 -1.20 -10.06
N VAL A 18 7.44 -1.62 -11.29
CA VAL A 18 8.71 -1.44 -11.99
C VAL A 18 8.45 -0.99 -13.42
N LEU A 19 9.40 -0.29 -14.03
CA LEU A 19 9.41 -0.06 -15.46
C LEU A 19 10.10 -1.24 -16.18
N GLU A 20 9.40 -1.86 -17.11
CA GLU A 20 9.91 -2.95 -17.95
C GLU A 20 9.67 -2.63 -19.42
N ALA A 21 10.76 -2.55 -20.19
CA ALA A 21 10.72 -2.24 -21.62
C ALA A 21 9.87 -1.00 -21.95
N GLY A 22 9.98 0.05 -21.12
CA GLY A 22 9.23 1.30 -21.26
C GLY A 22 7.77 1.26 -20.80
N ARG A 23 7.31 0.15 -20.20
CA ARG A 23 5.95 0.03 -19.66
C ARG A 23 5.97 -0.22 -18.15
N PRO A 24 5.17 0.52 -17.36
CA PRO A 24 5.08 0.28 -15.93
C PRO A 24 4.24 -0.98 -15.64
N LEU A 25 4.73 -1.82 -14.75
CA LEU A 25 4.09 -3.08 -14.33
C LEU A 25 4.10 -3.18 -12.80
N VAL A 26 2.94 -3.47 -12.20
CA VAL A 26 2.85 -3.82 -10.77
C VAL A 26 3.28 -5.27 -10.58
N ILE A 27 4.12 -5.48 -9.56
CA ILE A 27 4.66 -6.78 -9.16
C ILE A 27 3.73 -7.42 -8.13
N ALA A 28 3.43 -8.70 -8.30
CA ALA A 28 2.69 -9.46 -7.30
C ALA A 28 3.64 -9.87 -6.15
N ASN A 29 3.15 -9.81 -4.92
CA ASN A 29 3.90 -10.28 -3.75
C ASN A 29 4.04 -11.81 -3.72
N ALA A 30 4.84 -12.32 -2.79
CA ALA A 30 5.02 -13.76 -2.58
C ALA A 30 3.71 -14.54 -2.34
N GLU A 31 2.67 -13.86 -1.84
CA GLU A 31 1.34 -14.44 -1.63
C GLU A 31 0.44 -14.45 -2.88
N GLY A 32 0.91 -13.90 -4.02
CA GLY A 32 0.20 -13.85 -5.30
C GLY A 32 -0.77 -12.68 -5.44
N SER A 33 -0.79 -11.74 -4.50
CA SER A 33 -1.61 -10.52 -4.56
C SER A 33 -0.80 -9.35 -5.15
N ARG A 34 -1.48 -8.46 -5.88
CA ARG A 34 -0.88 -7.22 -6.40
C ARG A 34 -0.79 -6.11 -5.36
N THR A 35 -1.45 -6.29 -4.23
CA THR A 35 -1.41 -5.39 -3.09
C THR A 35 -0.95 -6.15 -1.84
N THR A 36 -0.17 -5.49 -1.00
CA THR A 36 0.30 -6.01 0.29
C THR A 36 -0.34 -5.18 1.40
N PRO A 37 -1.07 -5.79 2.36
CA PRO A 37 -1.60 -5.04 3.49
C PRO A 37 -0.50 -4.29 4.25
N SER A 38 -0.72 -3.02 4.57
CA SER A 38 0.20 -2.19 5.35
C SER A 38 0.08 -2.52 6.85
N VAL A 39 0.37 -3.78 7.19
CA VAL A 39 0.24 -4.35 8.53
C VAL A 39 1.53 -5.03 8.92
N VAL A 40 2.00 -4.75 10.12
CA VAL A 40 3.22 -5.33 10.71
C VAL A 40 2.87 -5.89 12.06
N GLY A 41 3.40 -7.05 12.44
CA GLY A 41 3.22 -7.53 13.80
C GLY A 41 4.28 -8.54 14.18
N TYR A 42 4.24 -8.98 15.43
CA TYR A 42 5.15 -9.99 15.95
C TYR A 42 4.37 -11.23 16.40
N SER A 43 4.88 -12.40 16.03
CA SER A 43 4.39 -13.68 16.53
C SER A 43 4.71 -13.82 18.02
N LYS A 44 4.13 -14.83 18.70
CA LYS A 44 4.45 -15.11 20.11
C LYS A 44 5.94 -15.44 20.31
N ASP A 45 6.58 -15.98 19.27
CA ASP A 45 8.00 -16.33 19.25
C ASP A 45 8.90 -15.16 18.84
N ARG A 46 8.36 -13.92 18.83
CA ARG A 46 9.04 -12.67 18.49
C ARG A 46 9.47 -12.58 17.02
N GLU A 47 8.88 -13.38 16.14
CA GLU A 47 9.14 -13.30 14.70
C GLU A 47 8.37 -12.15 14.07
N LEU A 48 9.03 -11.38 13.20
CA LEU A 48 8.42 -10.30 12.44
C LEU A 48 7.50 -10.86 11.34
N LEU A 49 6.26 -10.39 11.32
CA LEU A 49 5.25 -10.70 10.32
C LEU A 49 4.85 -9.41 9.60
N VAL A 50 4.74 -9.45 8.28
CA VAL A 50 4.38 -8.28 7.46
C VAL A 50 3.32 -8.70 6.43
N GLY A 51 2.43 -7.79 6.05
CA GLY A 51 1.46 -8.04 5.00
C GLY A 51 0.34 -8.98 5.42
N GLN A 52 0.01 -9.93 4.56
CA GLN A 52 -1.11 -10.84 4.77
C GLN A 52 -0.94 -11.71 6.03
N MET A 53 0.31 -12.11 6.34
CA MET A 53 0.60 -12.89 7.55
C MET A 53 0.28 -12.09 8.82
N ALA A 54 0.67 -10.82 8.87
CA ALA A 54 0.36 -9.93 9.98
C ALA A 54 -1.15 -9.65 10.06
N ARG A 55 -1.80 -9.38 8.91
CA ARG A 55 -3.25 -9.12 8.85
C ARG A 55 -4.08 -10.28 9.47
N ARG A 56 -3.69 -11.53 9.21
CA ARG A 56 -4.40 -12.73 9.73
C ARG A 56 -4.42 -12.83 11.26
N GLN A 57 -3.47 -12.21 11.95
CA GLN A 57 -3.39 -12.26 13.41
C GLN A 57 -3.91 -11.01 14.12
N LEU A 58 -4.45 -10.02 13.39
CA LEU A 58 -4.97 -8.78 14.00
C LEU A 58 -5.96 -9.08 15.13
N VAL A 59 -6.91 -9.99 14.91
CA VAL A 59 -7.91 -10.39 15.92
C VAL A 59 -7.29 -11.15 17.10
N LEU A 60 -6.29 -12.00 16.85
CA LEU A 60 -5.71 -12.88 17.87
C LEU A 60 -4.62 -12.20 18.70
N SER A 61 -3.95 -11.21 18.11
CA SER A 61 -2.80 -10.51 18.69
C SER A 61 -2.90 -8.99 18.43
N PRO A 62 -4.02 -8.32 18.80
CA PRO A 62 -4.24 -6.90 18.49
C PRO A 62 -3.25 -5.97 19.19
N ARG A 63 -2.56 -6.43 20.24
CA ARG A 63 -1.55 -5.65 20.96
C ARG A 63 -0.17 -5.67 20.32
N ASN A 64 0.10 -6.67 19.48
CA ASN A 64 1.41 -6.89 18.85
C ASN A 64 1.33 -6.83 17.33
N THR A 65 0.20 -6.35 16.79
CA THR A 65 -0.06 -6.21 15.37
C THR A 65 -0.54 -4.79 15.11
N PHE A 66 0.12 -4.11 14.19
CA PHE A 66 0.05 -2.68 13.96
C PHE A 66 -0.38 -2.44 12.53
N SER A 67 -1.50 -1.75 12.37
CA SER A 67 -2.05 -1.27 11.10
C SER A 67 -2.20 0.25 11.15
N ASN A 68 -2.53 0.91 10.04
CA ASN A 68 -2.74 2.37 9.99
C ASN A 68 -1.52 3.19 10.41
N LEU A 69 -0.32 2.61 10.38
CA LEU A 69 0.94 3.22 10.83
C LEU A 69 1.21 4.56 10.15
N LYS A 70 0.83 4.70 8.87
CA LYS A 70 1.00 5.93 8.09
C LYS A 70 0.29 7.15 8.70
N ARG A 71 -0.76 6.97 9.51
CA ARG A 71 -1.41 8.07 10.24
C ARG A 71 -0.52 8.65 11.35
N PHE A 72 0.49 7.91 11.81
CA PHE A 72 1.38 8.30 12.92
C PHE A 72 2.78 8.73 12.48
N VAL A 73 3.22 8.34 11.29
CA VAL A 73 4.54 8.66 10.73
C VAL A 73 4.79 10.16 10.73
N GLY A 74 5.92 10.60 11.30
CA GLY A 74 6.35 11.99 11.34
C GLY A 74 5.40 12.96 12.05
N ARG A 75 4.57 12.47 12.98
CA ARG A 75 3.66 13.29 13.79
C ARG A 75 4.12 13.39 15.23
N ASP A 76 3.84 14.54 15.83
CA ASP A 76 3.92 14.70 17.28
C ASP A 76 2.61 14.23 17.93
N TRP A 77 2.67 13.84 19.19
CA TRP A 77 1.51 13.36 19.94
C TRP A 77 0.37 14.39 19.99
N GLU A 78 0.72 15.67 20.12
CA GLU A 78 -0.25 16.77 20.20
C GLU A 78 -1.02 17.02 18.89
N GLU A 79 -0.58 16.43 17.77
CA GLU A 79 -1.22 16.56 16.46
C GLU A 79 -2.23 15.46 16.16
N LEU A 80 -2.30 14.44 17.02
CA LEU A 80 -3.22 13.32 16.82
C LEU A 80 -4.61 13.74 17.26
N GLU A 81 -5.59 13.57 16.36
CA GLU A 81 -7.00 13.68 16.72
C GLU A 81 -7.40 12.46 17.58
N ASP A 82 -8.36 12.64 18.50
CA ASP A 82 -8.85 11.55 19.35
C ASP A 82 -9.27 10.32 18.54
N GLY A 83 -9.88 10.55 17.36
CA GLY A 83 -10.29 9.47 16.44
C GLY A 83 -9.12 8.70 15.83
N SER A 84 -7.96 9.33 15.63
CA SER A 84 -6.74 8.68 15.12
C SER A 84 -6.15 7.68 16.13
N LEU A 85 -6.52 7.77 17.40
CA LEU A 85 -6.14 6.83 18.46
C LEU A 85 -7.10 5.63 18.58
N SER A 86 -8.15 5.54 17.76
CA SER A 86 -9.09 4.41 17.72
C SER A 86 -8.46 3.18 17.04
N VAL A 87 -7.40 2.66 17.66
CA VAL A 87 -6.66 1.46 17.21
C VAL A 87 -6.62 0.40 18.32
N PRO A 88 -6.61 -0.91 17.99
CA PRO A 88 -6.60 -1.97 19.01
C PRO A 88 -5.28 -2.15 19.77
N TYR A 89 -4.22 -1.46 19.37
CA TYR A 89 -2.92 -1.45 20.04
C TYR A 89 -2.70 -0.17 20.85
N THR A 90 -1.61 -0.12 21.62
CA THR A 90 -1.29 1.07 22.42
C THR A 90 -0.45 2.02 21.59
N VAL A 91 -0.79 3.31 21.61
CA VAL A 91 0.04 4.41 21.11
C VAL A 91 0.37 5.31 22.31
N ARG A 92 1.60 5.79 22.43
CA ARG A 92 2.00 6.71 23.50
C ARG A 92 2.96 7.79 23.01
N ALA A 93 3.04 8.88 23.77
CA ALA A 93 4.12 9.86 23.66
C ALA A 93 5.36 9.38 24.43
N ASN A 94 6.55 9.60 23.89
CA ASN A 94 7.79 9.57 24.67
C ASN A 94 7.98 10.88 25.46
N ASP A 95 9.09 10.99 26.19
CA ASP A 95 9.42 12.17 27.02
C ASP A 95 9.56 13.49 26.22
N VAL A 96 9.68 13.39 24.90
CA VAL A 96 9.86 14.53 23.97
C VAL A 96 8.57 14.79 23.17
N GLY A 97 7.47 14.07 23.43
CA GLY A 97 6.18 14.26 22.76
C GLY A 97 6.05 13.56 21.40
N GLN A 98 7.00 12.70 21.03
CA GLN A 98 6.94 11.94 19.78
C GLN A 98 6.13 10.65 19.93
N VAL A 99 5.50 10.22 18.84
CA VAL A 99 4.68 9.01 18.83
C VAL A 99 5.56 7.76 18.93
N ARG A 100 5.16 6.83 19.80
CA ARG A 100 5.75 5.50 20.01
C ARG A 100 4.68 4.43 20.10
N VAL A 101 5.02 3.25 19.59
CA VAL A 101 4.15 2.07 19.56
C VAL A 101 4.82 0.93 20.35
N PRO A 102 4.44 0.71 21.63
CA PRO A 102 4.97 -0.40 22.41
C PRO A 102 4.46 -1.75 21.91
N CYS A 103 5.38 -2.71 21.78
CA CYS A 103 5.07 -4.11 21.50
C CYS A 103 5.35 -4.97 22.76
N PRO A 104 4.32 -5.47 23.44
CA PRO A 104 4.49 -6.31 24.63
C PRO A 104 5.35 -7.55 24.42
N VAL A 105 5.27 -8.19 23.25
CA VAL A 105 5.99 -9.47 23.01
C VAL A 105 7.49 -9.26 22.79
N THR A 106 7.90 -8.17 22.16
CA THR A 106 9.31 -7.84 21.96
C THR A 106 9.89 -7.01 23.10
N GLU A 107 9.05 -6.55 24.03
CA GLU A 107 9.43 -5.67 25.16
C GLU A 107 10.10 -4.36 24.69
N ARG A 108 9.79 -3.92 23.47
CA ARG A 108 10.34 -2.71 22.85
C ARG A 108 9.25 -1.71 22.50
N GLU A 109 9.66 -0.45 22.39
CA GLU A 109 8.89 0.61 21.75
C GLU A 109 9.44 0.88 20.37
N TYR A 110 8.55 1.02 19.40
CA TYR A 110 8.91 1.32 18.02
C TYR A 110 8.49 2.73 17.66
N ALA A 111 9.32 3.41 16.88
CA ALA A 111 8.88 4.55 16.11
C ALA A 111 8.01 4.06 14.94
N PRO A 112 6.96 4.79 14.52
CA PRO A 112 6.13 4.39 13.38
C PRO A 112 6.94 4.09 12.10
N GLU A 113 7.99 4.85 11.85
CA GLU A 113 8.90 4.74 10.70
C GLU A 113 9.66 3.41 10.69
N GLU A 114 10.03 2.87 11.86
CA GLU A 114 10.71 1.58 11.99
C GLU A 114 9.79 0.43 11.57
N LEU A 115 8.52 0.48 11.96
CA LEU A 115 7.52 -0.51 11.53
C LEU A 115 7.21 -0.34 10.03
N VAL A 116 7.07 0.89 9.55
CA VAL A 116 6.86 1.17 8.12
C VAL A 116 8.04 0.71 7.26
N ALA A 117 9.27 0.82 7.74
CA ALA A 117 10.45 0.29 7.07
C ALA A 117 10.35 -1.22 6.81
N SER A 118 9.70 -1.97 7.71
CA SER A 118 9.45 -3.41 7.53
C SER A 118 8.50 -3.69 6.37
N ILE A 119 7.54 -2.80 6.11
CA ILE A 119 6.63 -2.87 4.95
C ILE A 119 7.41 -2.61 3.66
N ILE A 120 8.19 -1.53 3.62
CA ILE A 120 9.04 -1.18 2.47
C ILE A 120 9.99 -2.33 2.16
N ARG A 121 10.65 -2.90 3.18
CA ARG A 121 11.57 -4.02 3.02
C ARG A 121 10.90 -5.24 2.39
N LYS A 122 9.69 -5.62 2.83
CA LYS A 122 8.93 -6.70 2.19
C LYS A 122 8.66 -6.43 0.71
N LEU A 123 8.24 -5.20 0.36
CA LEU A 123 7.95 -4.83 -1.03
C LEU A 123 9.22 -4.88 -1.91
N VAL A 124 10.34 -4.42 -1.38
CA VAL A 124 11.65 -4.47 -2.04
C VAL A 124 12.11 -5.92 -2.22
N ASP A 125 11.97 -6.76 -1.20
CA ASP A 125 12.30 -8.19 -1.27
C ASP A 125 11.45 -8.92 -2.31
N ASP A 126 10.14 -8.68 -2.33
CA ASP A 126 9.21 -9.25 -3.32
C ASP A 126 9.60 -8.79 -4.74
N ALA A 127 9.96 -7.52 -4.93
CA ALA A 127 10.43 -7.00 -6.20
C ALA A 127 11.79 -7.59 -6.63
N ALA A 128 12.73 -7.75 -5.70
CA ALA A 128 14.03 -8.35 -5.97
C ALA A 128 13.91 -9.82 -6.41
N VAL A 129 13.02 -10.58 -5.77
CA VAL A 129 12.71 -11.97 -6.16
C VAL A 129 12.10 -12.01 -7.57
N TYR A 130 11.17 -11.11 -7.89
CA TYR A 130 10.55 -11.04 -9.21
C TYR A 130 11.56 -10.71 -10.31
N LEU A 131 12.44 -9.73 -10.06
CA LEU A 131 13.42 -9.25 -11.03
C LEU A 131 14.64 -10.17 -11.16
N GLY A 132 14.93 -10.98 -10.14
CA GLY A 132 16.13 -11.82 -10.08
C GLY A 132 17.43 -11.04 -9.81
N GLU A 133 17.33 -9.79 -9.34
CA GLU A 133 18.45 -8.89 -9.02
C GLU A 133 18.14 -8.04 -7.78
N SER A 134 19.17 -7.42 -7.17
CA SER A 134 18.97 -6.56 -5.99
C SER A 134 18.30 -5.23 -6.36
N VAL A 135 17.40 -4.78 -5.50
CA VAL A 135 16.74 -3.47 -5.59
C VAL A 135 17.31 -2.56 -4.51
N GLU A 136 18.10 -1.57 -4.92
CA GLU A 136 18.85 -0.70 -4.00
C GLU A 136 18.22 0.71 -3.88
N ALA A 137 17.25 1.02 -4.73
CA ALA A 137 16.67 2.35 -4.83
C ALA A 137 15.18 2.31 -5.18
N ALA A 138 14.43 3.31 -4.69
CA ALA A 138 13.02 3.45 -5.02
C ALA A 138 12.57 4.91 -5.13
N VAL A 139 11.49 5.12 -5.87
CA VAL A 139 10.60 6.27 -5.74
C VAL A 139 9.47 5.86 -4.80
N VAL A 140 9.29 6.58 -3.70
CA VAL A 140 8.28 6.27 -2.68
C VAL A 140 7.22 7.35 -2.67
N THR A 141 5.95 6.97 -2.64
CA THR A 141 4.84 7.92 -2.63
C THR A 141 4.45 8.40 -1.24
N VAL A 142 3.94 9.62 -1.18
CA VAL A 142 3.34 10.23 0.02
C VAL A 142 2.09 11.02 -0.37
N PRO A 143 1.16 11.24 0.57
CA PRO A 143 0.03 12.13 0.37
C PRO A 143 0.51 13.53 -0.02
N ALA A 144 -0.18 14.19 -0.95
CA ALA A 144 0.27 15.50 -1.45
C ALA A 144 0.35 16.53 -0.31
N TYR A 145 -0.57 16.44 0.65
CA TYR A 145 -0.64 17.34 1.79
C TYR A 145 0.28 16.96 2.97
N PHE A 146 1.18 15.98 2.81
CA PHE A 146 2.22 15.69 3.82
C PHE A 146 3.14 16.88 4.04
N ASN A 147 3.40 17.17 5.32
CA ASN A 147 4.36 18.18 5.75
C ASN A 147 5.81 17.67 5.64
N ASP A 148 6.77 18.54 5.95
CA ASP A 148 8.20 18.25 5.86
C ASP A 148 8.63 17.08 6.79
N ALA A 149 8.11 17.04 8.02
CA ALA A 149 8.39 16.01 9.01
C ALA A 149 7.96 14.61 8.52
N GLN A 150 6.76 14.50 7.96
CA GLN A 150 6.21 13.25 7.44
C GLN A 150 6.94 12.76 6.19
N ARG A 151 7.38 13.68 5.31
CA ARG A 151 8.23 13.38 4.15
C ARG A 151 9.59 12.85 4.57
N GLN A 152 10.23 13.50 5.55
CA GLN A 152 11.52 13.06 6.08
C GLN A 152 11.40 11.70 6.78
N ALA A 153 10.38 11.50 7.61
CA ALA A 153 10.08 10.23 8.27
C ALA A 153 9.89 9.07 7.27
N THR A 154 9.20 9.33 6.14
CA THR A 154 9.04 8.34 5.06
C THR A 154 10.39 8.01 4.39
N ARG A 155 11.25 9.02 4.21
CA ARG A 155 12.61 8.82 3.68
C ARG A 155 13.48 8.02 4.63
N ASP A 156 13.38 8.27 5.93
CA ASP A 156 14.09 7.54 6.98
C ASP A 156 13.62 6.08 7.04
N ALA A 157 12.32 5.82 6.88
CA ALA A 157 11.79 4.47 6.75
C ALA A 157 12.39 3.72 5.53
N GLY A 158 12.60 4.42 4.41
CA GLY A 158 13.30 3.86 3.24
C GLY A 158 14.76 3.50 3.54
N ARG A 159 15.48 4.37 4.26
CA ARG A 159 16.86 4.08 4.72
C ARG A 159 16.90 2.87 5.64
N LEU A 160 16.01 2.82 6.63
CA LEU A 160 15.85 1.68 7.53
C LEU A 160 15.48 0.40 6.78
N ALA A 161 14.78 0.49 5.65
CA ALA A 161 14.48 -0.65 4.80
C ALA A 161 15.69 -1.13 3.98
N GLY A 162 16.80 -0.39 3.97
CA GLY A 162 18.02 -0.72 3.24
C GLY A 162 18.06 -0.21 1.80
N ILE A 163 17.23 0.78 1.44
CA ILE A 163 17.18 1.36 0.09
C ILE A 163 17.42 2.87 0.08
N SER A 164 17.94 3.38 -1.04
CA SER A 164 17.99 4.81 -1.33
C SER A 164 16.63 5.28 -1.84
N VAL A 165 16.03 6.27 -1.17
CA VAL A 165 14.84 6.95 -1.69
C VAL A 165 15.29 8.09 -2.61
N GLU A 166 15.25 7.82 -3.91
CA GLU A 166 15.71 8.74 -4.97
C GLU A 166 14.74 9.89 -5.19
N ARG A 167 13.45 9.65 -4.97
CA ARG A 167 12.41 10.66 -5.02
C ARG A 167 11.26 10.33 -4.07
N ILE A 168 10.81 11.34 -3.33
CA ILE A 168 9.49 11.34 -2.71
C ILE A 168 8.50 11.95 -3.71
N LEU A 169 7.45 11.20 -4.06
CA LEU A 169 6.47 11.60 -5.07
C LEU A 169 5.08 11.76 -4.44
N ASN A 170 4.38 12.85 -4.78
CA ASN A 170 3.00 13.02 -4.32
C ASN A 170 2.08 11.99 -4.98
N GLU A 171 1.23 11.30 -4.21
CA GLU A 171 0.27 10.29 -4.67
C GLU A 171 -0.59 10.74 -5.86
N PRO A 172 -1.29 11.89 -5.81
CA PRO A 172 -2.09 12.34 -6.94
C PRO A 172 -1.24 12.71 -8.16
N THR A 173 -0.01 13.18 -7.96
CA THR A 173 0.95 13.42 -9.05
C THR A 173 1.38 12.11 -9.72
N ALA A 174 1.64 11.07 -8.92
CA ALA A 174 1.92 9.73 -9.43
C ALA A 174 0.73 9.20 -10.25
N ALA A 175 -0.48 9.34 -9.73
CA ALA A 175 -1.67 8.90 -10.43
C ALA A 175 -1.87 9.64 -11.78
N ALA A 176 -1.58 10.94 -11.81
CA ALA A 176 -1.61 11.72 -13.05
C ALA A 176 -0.55 11.27 -14.06
N LEU A 177 0.67 10.95 -13.62
CA LEU A 177 1.72 10.37 -14.47
C LEU A 177 1.24 9.05 -15.09
N ALA A 178 0.71 8.14 -14.29
CA ALA A 178 0.17 6.87 -14.79
C ALA A 178 -0.99 7.05 -15.76
N TYR A 179 -1.88 8.03 -15.54
CA TYR A 179 -2.98 8.35 -16.44
C TYR A 179 -2.49 8.95 -17.78
N GLY A 180 -1.47 9.80 -17.73
CA GLY A 180 -1.09 10.68 -18.82
C GLY A 180 0.17 10.32 -19.59
N PHE A 181 1.01 9.38 -19.15
CA PHE A 181 2.32 9.13 -19.79
C PHE A 181 2.21 8.67 -21.26
N ASP A 182 1.13 7.98 -21.62
CA ASP A 182 0.84 7.54 -23.00
C ASP A 182 -0.05 8.54 -23.78
N ARG A 183 -0.40 9.70 -23.19
CA ARG A 183 -1.35 10.66 -23.78
C ARG A 183 -0.63 11.93 -24.28
N SER A 184 -0.94 12.33 -25.51
CA SER A 184 -0.39 13.55 -26.14
C SER A 184 -1.30 14.77 -26.07
N ALA A 185 -2.58 14.59 -25.70
CA ALA A 185 -3.57 15.67 -25.69
C ALA A 185 -3.38 16.60 -24.48
N VAL A 186 -3.62 17.90 -24.69
CA VAL A 186 -3.71 18.87 -23.59
C VAL A 186 -4.97 18.58 -22.80
N ARG A 187 -4.85 18.30 -21.50
CA ARG A 187 -5.97 18.01 -20.60
C ARG A 187 -5.78 18.67 -19.24
N ARG A 188 -6.87 19.15 -18.66
CA ARG A 188 -7.00 19.59 -17.28
C ARG A 188 -7.65 18.46 -16.50
N VAL A 189 -6.89 17.88 -15.57
CA VAL A 189 -7.29 16.68 -14.84
C VAL A 189 -7.45 17.04 -13.37
N LEU A 190 -8.57 16.60 -12.79
CA LEU A 190 -8.76 16.55 -11.34
C LEU A 190 -8.45 15.13 -10.87
N VAL A 191 -7.45 14.98 -10.02
CA VAL A 191 -7.18 13.72 -9.32
C VAL A 191 -7.83 13.80 -7.95
N PHE A 192 -8.75 12.88 -7.66
CA PHE A 192 -9.44 12.76 -6.39
C PHE A 192 -8.98 11.46 -5.73
N ASP A 193 -8.11 11.56 -4.74
CA ASP A 193 -7.51 10.42 -4.05
C ASP A 193 -8.11 10.29 -2.65
N LEU A 194 -8.96 9.27 -2.46
CA LEU A 194 -9.50 8.92 -1.16
C LEU A 194 -9.05 7.52 -0.78
N GLY A 195 -7.96 7.49 -0.02
CA GLY A 195 -7.35 6.26 0.49
C GLY A 195 -7.98 5.76 1.79
N GLY A 196 -7.22 4.94 2.52
CA GLY A 196 -7.64 4.38 3.80
C GLY A 196 -7.61 5.39 4.96
N GLY A 197 -6.74 6.39 4.93
CA GLY A 197 -6.64 7.38 6.02
C GLY A 197 -6.21 8.77 5.60
N THR A 198 -6.09 9.02 4.30
CA THR A 198 -5.75 10.33 3.73
C THR A 198 -6.64 10.63 2.54
N PHE A 199 -6.93 11.91 2.36
CA PHE A 199 -7.66 12.46 1.24
C PHE A 199 -6.82 13.54 0.59
N ASP A 200 -6.58 13.45 -0.71
CA ASP A 200 -5.92 14.48 -1.49
C ASP A 200 -6.74 14.81 -2.74
N VAL A 201 -6.67 16.07 -3.16
CA VAL A 201 -7.19 16.53 -4.43
C VAL A 201 -6.18 17.43 -5.11
N SER A 202 -5.80 17.07 -6.33
CA SER A 202 -4.87 17.86 -7.13
C SER A 202 -5.46 18.17 -8.51
N LEU A 203 -5.20 19.39 -8.97
CA LEU A 203 -5.54 19.86 -10.30
C LEU A 203 -4.26 19.96 -11.12
N LEU A 204 -4.22 19.24 -12.23
CA LEU A 204 -3.03 19.17 -13.08
C LEU A 204 -3.38 19.54 -14.51
N ARG A 205 -2.43 20.21 -15.17
CA ARG A 205 -2.45 20.38 -16.63
C ARG A 205 -1.43 19.44 -17.23
N ILE A 206 -1.89 18.55 -18.10
CA ILE A 206 -1.05 17.65 -18.88
C ILE A 206 -0.97 18.22 -20.29
N ALA A 207 0.22 18.47 -20.82
CA ALA A 207 0.42 19.00 -22.16
C ALA A 207 1.78 18.60 -22.73
N ASN A 208 1.81 17.85 -23.84
CA ASN A 208 3.03 17.47 -24.55
C ASN A 208 4.10 16.84 -23.63
N GLY A 209 3.70 15.90 -22.77
CA GLY A 209 4.60 15.26 -21.80
C GLY A 209 4.95 16.10 -20.56
N VAL A 210 4.45 17.34 -20.47
CA VAL A 210 4.61 18.19 -19.28
C VAL A 210 3.40 18.02 -18.36
N PHE A 211 3.66 17.70 -17.10
CA PHE A 211 2.69 17.55 -16.02
C PHE A 211 2.88 18.72 -15.05
N ASP A 212 1.98 19.69 -15.11
CA ASP A 212 2.00 20.85 -14.23
C ASP A 212 0.92 20.72 -13.16
N VAL A 213 1.32 20.56 -11.90
CA VAL A 213 0.40 20.72 -10.77
C VAL A 213 0.05 22.21 -10.64
N LYS A 214 -1.24 22.54 -10.63
CA LYS A 214 -1.73 23.92 -10.50
C LYS A 214 -2.22 24.24 -9.10
N ALA A 215 -2.86 23.27 -8.46
CA ALA A 215 -3.25 23.38 -7.07
C ALA A 215 -3.34 22.00 -6.45
N THR A 216 -3.03 21.90 -5.17
CA THR A 216 -3.27 20.71 -4.37
C THR A 216 -3.81 21.08 -2.99
N ASN A 217 -4.68 20.24 -2.46
CA ASN A 217 -5.26 20.38 -1.13
C ASN A 217 -5.64 18.98 -0.61
N GLY A 218 -5.97 18.85 0.67
CA GLY A 218 -6.30 17.55 1.24
C GLY A 218 -6.53 17.58 2.74
N ASP A 219 -6.74 16.39 3.29
CA ASP A 219 -6.89 16.10 4.71
C ASP A 219 -6.12 14.81 5.02
N THR A 220 -5.04 14.95 5.80
CA THR A 220 -4.12 13.85 6.14
C THR A 220 -4.64 12.95 7.27
N GLN A 221 -5.85 13.21 7.79
CA GLN A 221 -6.54 12.41 8.80
C GLN A 221 -8.00 12.13 8.40
N LEU A 222 -8.25 11.95 7.10
CA LEU A 222 -9.55 11.58 6.54
C LEU A 222 -9.39 10.50 5.48
N GLY A 223 -10.07 9.37 5.63
CA GLY A 223 -10.11 8.31 4.64
C GLY A 223 -11.09 7.20 4.99
N GLY A 224 -10.98 6.07 4.29
CA GLY A 224 -11.86 4.91 4.44
C GLY A 224 -12.03 4.40 5.87
N ASN A 225 -11.03 4.55 6.73
CA ASN A 225 -11.06 4.16 8.14
C ASN A 225 -12.05 4.99 8.96
N ASP A 226 -12.21 6.28 8.64
CA ASP A 226 -13.13 7.15 9.37
C ASP A 226 -14.59 6.81 9.00
N PHE A 227 -14.82 6.29 7.79
CA PHE A 227 -16.10 5.69 7.39
C PHE A 227 -16.35 4.35 8.10
N ASP A 228 -15.33 3.52 8.26
CA ASP A 228 -15.44 2.27 9.03
C ASP A 228 -15.81 2.57 10.48
N GLN A 229 -15.20 3.59 11.07
CA GLN A 229 -15.47 4.04 12.42
C GLN A 229 -16.96 4.39 12.63
N ARG A 230 -17.66 4.93 11.62
CA ARG A 230 -19.12 5.19 11.72
C ARG A 230 -19.94 3.93 11.89
N ILE A 231 -19.56 2.86 11.22
CA ILE A 231 -20.22 1.57 11.37
C ILE A 231 -19.82 0.93 12.72
N VAL A 232 -18.55 1.06 13.14
CA VAL A 232 -18.10 0.60 14.46
C VAL A 232 -18.89 1.26 15.58
N ASP A 233 -19.03 2.59 15.56
CA ASP A 233 -19.76 3.33 16.59
C ASP A 233 -21.25 2.99 16.55
N TRP A 234 -21.86 2.88 15.37
CA TRP A 234 -23.26 2.45 15.23
C TRP A 234 -23.50 1.05 15.84
N LEU A 235 -22.61 0.10 15.58
CA LEU A 235 -22.68 -1.26 16.16
C LEU A 235 -22.43 -1.24 17.68
N ALA A 236 -21.40 -0.51 18.13
CA ALA A 236 -21.01 -0.46 19.54
C ALA A 236 -22.05 0.24 20.41
N ASP A 237 -22.62 1.35 19.92
CA ASP A 237 -23.65 2.12 20.65
C ASP A 237 -24.96 1.32 20.74
N ALA A 238 -25.34 0.59 19.69
CA ALA A 238 -26.49 -0.30 19.71
C ALA A 238 -26.29 -1.43 20.74
N PHE A 239 -25.12 -2.09 20.70
CA PHE A 239 -24.78 -3.17 21.62
C PHE A 239 -24.69 -2.69 23.08
N GLN A 240 -24.12 -1.51 23.31
CA GLN A 240 -24.04 -0.89 24.63
C GLN A 240 -25.43 -0.52 25.16
N SER A 241 -26.33 -0.03 24.30
CA SER A 241 -27.70 0.29 24.68
C SER A 241 -28.50 -0.95 25.09
N GLU A 242 -28.27 -2.08 24.42
CA GLU A 242 -28.97 -3.34 24.68
C GLU A 242 -28.40 -4.11 25.89
N HIS A 243 -27.08 -4.18 26.01
CA HIS A 243 -26.42 -5.05 26.99
C HIS A 243 -25.62 -4.32 28.07
N GLY A 244 -25.49 -2.99 27.98
CA GLY A 244 -24.71 -2.19 28.92
C GLY A 244 -23.19 -2.39 28.82
N ILE A 245 -22.70 -3.01 27.75
CA ILE A 245 -21.28 -3.33 27.54
C ILE A 245 -20.75 -2.51 26.36
N ASP A 246 -19.70 -1.73 26.60
CA ASP A 246 -19.01 -0.97 25.56
C ASP A 246 -17.90 -1.82 24.93
N LEU A 247 -18.15 -2.36 23.74
CA LEU A 247 -17.23 -3.23 23.00
C LEU A 247 -15.91 -2.54 22.62
N ARG A 248 -15.89 -1.20 22.54
CA ARG A 248 -14.68 -0.44 22.18
C ARG A 248 -13.58 -0.55 23.23
N ARG A 249 -13.93 -0.94 24.47
CA ARG A 249 -12.97 -1.11 25.57
C ARG A 249 -12.21 -2.43 25.51
N ASP A 250 -12.75 -3.42 24.81
CA ASP A 250 -12.07 -4.70 24.58
C ASP A 250 -11.37 -4.68 23.22
N ARG A 251 -10.05 -4.87 23.23
CA ARG A 251 -9.23 -4.76 22.01
C ARG A 251 -9.58 -5.82 20.97
N GLN A 252 -9.96 -7.01 21.41
CA GLN A 252 -10.29 -8.10 20.50
C GLN A 252 -11.68 -7.88 19.90
N ALA A 253 -12.66 -7.45 20.69
CA ALA A 253 -13.98 -7.06 20.20
C ALA A 253 -13.89 -5.87 19.24
N LEU A 254 -13.13 -4.83 19.59
CA LEU A 254 -12.90 -3.66 18.73
C LEU A 254 -12.29 -4.07 17.39
N GLN A 255 -11.26 -4.91 17.38
CA GLN A 255 -10.64 -5.37 16.12
C GLN A 255 -11.64 -6.15 15.25
N ARG A 256 -12.51 -6.98 15.85
CA ARG A 256 -13.57 -7.70 15.14
C ARG A 256 -14.64 -6.76 14.59
N LEU A 257 -15.00 -5.71 15.34
CA LEU A 257 -15.91 -4.67 14.86
C LEU A 257 -15.32 -3.92 13.67
N ILE A 258 -14.03 -3.56 13.71
CA ILE A 258 -13.33 -2.89 12.62
C ILE A 258 -13.35 -3.76 11.36
N GLU A 259 -12.98 -5.04 11.45
CA GLU A 259 -12.98 -5.95 10.28
C GLU A 259 -14.37 -6.15 9.69
N ALA A 260 -15.40 -6.32 10.55
CA ALA A 260 -16.78 -6.45 10.09
C ALA A 260 -17.31 -5.16 9.45
N SER A 261 -16.92 -4.01 9.98
CA SER A 261 -17.30 -2.68 9.48
C SER A 261 -16.65 -2.38 8.13
N GLU A 262 -15.35 -2.65 7.98
CA GLU A 262 -14.63 -2.52 6.70
C GLU A 262 -15.29 -3.40 5.63
N LYS A 263 -15.58 -4.66 5.98
CA LYS A 263 -16.25 -5.60 5.07
C LYS A 263 -17.66 -5.10 4.69
N ALA A 264 -18.47 -4.67 5.65
CA ALA A 264 -19.82 -4.17 5.40
C ALA A 264 -19.79 -2.93 4.48
N LYS A 265 -18.88 -1.96 4.73
CA LYS A 265 -18.67 -0.79 3.88
C LYS A 265 -18.32 -1.19 2.44
N GLN A 266 -17.39 -2.13 2.27
CA GLN A 266 -16.99 -2.61 0.95
C GLN A 266 -18.16 -3.28 0.22
N GLU A 267 -18.90 -4.17 0.89
CA GLU A 267 -20.07 -4.84 0.31
C GLU A 267 -21.16 -3.84 -0.09
N LEU A 268 -21.45 -2.84 0.75
CA LEU A 268 -22.44 -1.79 0.47
C LEU A 268 -22.10 -0.92 -0.74
N SER A 269 -20.85 -0.97 -1.23
CA SER A 269 -20.49 -0.32 -2.49
C SER A 269 -21.08 -1.05 -3.71
N GLY A 270 -21.35 -2.36 -3.59
CA GLY A 270 -21.96 -3.19 -4.63
C GLY A 270 -23.43 -3.53 -4.38
N VAL A 271 -23.82 -3.75 -3.12
CA VAL A 271 -25.19 -4.15 -2.73
C VAL A 271 -25.90 -3.08 -1.90
N LEU A 272 -27.23 -3.16 -1.79
CA LEU A 272 -28.03 -2.19 -1.03
C LEU A 272 -28.11 -2.50 0.46
N THR A 273 -27.91 -3.76 0.86
CA THR A 273 -27.98 -4.22 2.25
C THR A 273 -26.97 -5.35 2.45
N THR A 274 -26.35 -5.43 3.64
CA THR A 274 -25.40 -6.48 4.00
C THR A 274 -25.67 -7.00 5.43
N PRO A 275 -25.63 -8.32 5.67
CA PRO A 275 -25.71 -8.87 7.01
C PRO A 275 -24.38 -8.74 7.76
N ILE A 276 -24.45 -8.33 9.03
CA ILE A 276 -23.33 -8.28 9.97
C ILE A 276 -23.59 -9.31 11.07
N SER A 277 -22.72 -10.33 11.14
CA SER A 277 -22.79 -11.38 12.15
C SER A 277 -21.45 -11.49 12.89
N LEU A 278 -21.48 -11.20 14.19
CA LEU A 278 -20.34 -11.32 15.10
C LEU A 278 -20.75 -12.20 16.29
N PRO A 279 -20.60 -13.54 16.17
CA PRO A 279 -20.95 -14.44 17.25
C PRO A 279 -19.91 -14.38 18.37
N PHE A 280 -20.32 -14.56 19.63
CA PHE A 280 -19.43 -14.57 20.80
C PHE A 280 -18.56 -13.31 20.86
N ILE A 281 -19.15 -12.13 20.66
CA ILE A 281 -18.41 -10.85 20.65
C ILE A 281 -18.08 -10.36 22.06
N ALA A 282 -18.92 -10.72 23.03
CA ALA A 282 -18.71 -10.44 24.45
C ALA A 282 -19.37 -11.52 25.32
N THR A 283 -19.12 -11.46 26.62
CA THR A 283 -19.77 -12.31 27.62
C THR A 283 -20.56 -11.45 28.59
N GLY A 284 -21.87 -11.64 28.64
CA GLY A 284 -22.78 -11.00 29.61
C GLY A 284 -22.99 -11.86 30.85
N ALA A 285 -23.88 -11.42 31.74
CA ALA A 285 -24.23 -12.15 32.97
C ALA A 285 -24.90 -13.51 32.69
N GLU A 286 -25.68 -13.60 31.61
CA GLU A 286 -26.46 -14.79 31.24
C GLU A 286 -25.75 -15.70 30.22
N GLY A 287 -24.53 -15.34 29.78
CA GLY A 287 -23.75 -16.14 28.85
C GLY A 287 -23.13 -15.32 27.70
N PRO A 288 -22.70 -15.99 26.62
CA PRO A 288 -22.12 -15.31 25.46
C PRO A 288 -23.15 -14.46 24.72
N LEU A 289 -22.68 -13.32 24.20
CA LEU A 289 -23.47 -12.35 23.44
C LEU A 289 -22.98 -12.27 21.99
N HIS A 290 -23.87 -11.85 21.10
CA HIS A 290 -23.68 -11.86 19.65
C HIS A 290 -24.20 -10.55 19.06
N ILE A 291 -23.70 -10.17 17.89
CA ILE A 291 -24.36 -9.18 17.02
C ILE A 291 -24.87 -9.93 15.81
N GLU A 292 -26.17 -9.85 15.55
CA GLU A 292 -26.80 -10.29 14.31
C GLU A 292 -27.72 -9.17 13.81
N THR A 293 -27.26 -8.43 12.82
CA THR A 293 -28.00 -7.28 12.26
C THR A 293 -27.77 -7.17 10.76
N SER A 294 -28.51 -6.30 10.10
CA SER A 294 -28.27 -5.92 8.70
C SER A 294 -28.06 -4.41 8.61
N LEU A 295 -27.10 -4.00 7.78
CA LEU A 295 -26.84 -2.60 7.51
C LEU A 295 -27.30 -2.27 6.08
N ASP A 296 -28.17 -1.28 5.95
CA ASP A 296 -28.60 -0.75 4.66
C ASP A 296 -27.68 0.39 4.21
N ARG A 297 -27.49 0.52 2.89
CA ARG A 297 -26.66 1.59 2.29
C ARG A 297 -27.16 2.97 2.71
N SER A 298 -28.46 3.21 2.69
CA SER A 298 -29.04 4.49 3.09
C SER A 298 -28.74 4.84 4.55
N THR A 299 -28.74 3.84 5.43
CA THR A 299 -28.37 4.02 6.83
C THR A 299 -26.91 4.39 6.94
N PHE A 300 -26.01 3.64 6.29
CA PHE A 300 -24.59 3.97 6.26
C PHE A 300 -24.31 5.38 5.72
N GLU A 301 -24.91 5.76 4.59
CA GLU A 301 -24.76 7.10 4.01
C GLU A 301 -25.25 8.20 4.98
N SER A 302 -26.31 7.94 5.74
CA SER A 302 -26.83 8.88 6.75
C SER A 302 -25.90 9.09 7.96
N LEU A 303 -24.96 8.17 8.20
CA LEU A 303 -23.96 8.28 9.28
C LEU A 303 -22.73 9.12 8.89
N CYS A 304 -22.58 9.45 7.61
CA CYS A 304 -21.39 10.07 7.04
C CYS A 304 -21.52 11.53 6.51
N PRO A 305 -22.57 12.34 6.76
CA PRO A 305 -22.67 13.70 6.19
C PRO A 305 -21.44 14.58 6.45
N ASP A 306 -20.92 14.58 7.67
CA ASP A 306 -19.80 15.44 8.05
C ASP A 306 -18.47 14.98 7.41
N LEU A 307 -18.30 13.68 7.14
CA LEU A 307 -17.16 13.18 6.37
C LEU A 307 -17.23 13.65 4.92
N LEU A 308 -18.42 13.66 4.30
CA LEU A 308 -18.61 14.18 2.94
C LEU A 308 -18.37 15.69 2.88
N ASP A 309 -18.78 16.45 3.90
CA ASP A 309 -18.51 17.88 4.00
C ASP A 309 -17.00 18.16 4.11
N ARG A 310 -16.24 17.32 4.83
CA ARG A 310 -14.77 17.43 4.90
C ARG A 310 -14.10 17.17 3.55
N LEU A 311 -14.67 16.34 2.68
CA LEU A 311 -14.17 16.13 1.31
C LEU A 311 -14.46 17.32 0.39
N LEU A 312 -15.58 18.03 0.61
CA LEU A 312 -16.04 19.12 -0.26
C LEU A 312 -15.08 20.31 -0.26
N ASN A 313 -14.64 20.73 0.93
CA ASN A 313 -13.88 21.97 1.10
C ASN A 313 -12.53 21.95 0.36
N PRO A 314 -11.69 20.89 0.46
CA PRO A 314 -10.44 20.82 -0.30
C PRO A 314 -10.62 20.93 -1.81
N VAL A 315 -11.67 20.31 -2.37
CA VAL A 315 -11.94 20.37 -3.83
C VAL A 315 -12.25 21.79 -4.27
N GLN A 316 -13.12 22.49 -3.53
CA GLN A 316 -13.46 23.88 -3.81
C GLN A 316 -12.27 24.83 -3.64
N CYS A 317 -11.41 24.58 -2.64
CA CYS A 317 -10.16 25.31 -2.45
C CYS A 317 -9.20 25.10 -3.63
N SER A 318 -8.99 23.85 -4.08
CA SER A 318 -8.13 23.55 -5.22
C SER A 318 -8.62 24.22 -6.50
N LEU A 319 -9.93 24.16 -6.80
CA LEU A 319 -10.51 24.85 -7.98
C LEU A 319 -10.22 26.36 -7.93
N ARG A 320 -10.46 26.99 -6.78
CA ARG A 320 -10.20 28.42 -6.57
C ARG A 320 -8.72 28.78 -6.74
N ASP A 321 -7.83 27.99 -6.14
CA ASP A 321 -6.38 28.21 -6.18
C ASP A 321 -5.82 28.03 -7.60
N SER A 322 -6.36 27.08 -8.37
CA SER A 322 -5.98 26.87 -9.77
C SER A 322 -6.50 27.96 -10.72
N GLY A 323 -7.54 28.69 -10.29
CA GLY A 323 -8.26 29.65 -11.13
C GLY A 323 -9.16 29.00 -12.20
N TRP A 324 -9.47 27.70 -12.07
CA TRP A 324 -10.33 26.96 -12.99
C TRP A 324 -11.75 26.84 -12.44
N ALA A 325 -12.74 26.87 -13.33
CA ALA A 325 -14.10 26.49 -13.01
C ALA A 325 -14.27 24.96 -13.04
N ALA A 326 -15.36 24.44 -12.50
CA ALA A 326 -15.64 23.01 -12.58
C ALA A 326 -15.85 22.55 -14.04
N GLU A 327 -16.40 23.41 -14.90
CA GLU A 327 -16.61 23.10 -16.32
C GLU A 327 -15.31 23.14 -17.14
N ASP A 328 -14.23 23.68 -16.58
CA ASP A 328 -12.90 23.70 -17.22
C ASP A 328 -12.17 22.36 -17.12
N ILE A 329 -12.66 21.42 -16.31
CA ILE A 329 -12.04 20.12 -16.07
C ILE A 329 -12.42 19.14 -17.19
N ASP A 330 -11.40 18.57 -17.85
CA ASP A 330 -11.59 17.62 -18.95
C ASP A 330 -11.79 16.18 -18.46
N ASP A 331 -11.13 15.80 -17.36
CA ASP A 331 -11.22 14.47 -16.78
C ASP A 331 -11.13 14.49 -15.25
N VAL A 332 -11.87 13.59 -14.61
CA VAL A 332 -11.70 13.26 -13.19
C VAL A 332 -11.10 11.87 -13.08
N VAL A 333 -10.02 11.74 -12.31
CA VAL A 333 -9.37 10.47 -12.00
C VAL A 333 -9.62 10.14 -10.53
N LEU A 334 -10.29 9.02 -10.26
CA LEU A 334 -10.50 8.52 -8.90
C LEU A 334 -9.36 7.59 -8.51
N VAL A 335 -8.80 7.82 -7.33
CA VAL A 335 -7.68 7.05 -6.76
C VAL A 335 -8.03 6.63 -5.34
N GLY A 336 -7.58 5.44 -4.93
CA GLY A 336 -7.85 4.91 -3.60
C GLY A 336 -9.19 4.18 -3.49
N GLY A 337 -9.19 3.06 -2.76
CA GLY A 337 -10.33 2.15 -2.68
C GLY A 337 -11.62 2.75 -2.09
N ALA A 338 -11.53 3.81 -1.27
CA ALA A 338 -12.71 4.45 -0.69
C ALA A 338 -13.50 5.29 -1.73
N THR A 339 -12.92 5.62 -2.89
CA THR A 339 -13.66 6.24 -4.01
C THR A 339 -14.66 5.29 -4.69
N ARG A 340 -14.63 3.99 -4.36
CA ARG A 340 -15.62 3.01 -4.85
C ARG A 340 -17.00 3.19 -4.21
N MET A 341 -17.10 3.94 -3.11
CA MET A 341 -18.38 4.20 -2.45
C MET A 341 -19.30 5.06 -3.33
N PRO A 342 -20.56 4.63 -3.58
CA PRO A 342 -21.50 5.38 -4.42
C PRO A 342 -21.73 6.84 -3.98
N MET A 343 -21.85 7.10 -2.67
CA MET A 343 -21.99 8.46 -2.14
C MET A 343 -20.80 9.38 -2.47
N VAL A 344 -19.57 8.83 -2.49
CA VAL A 344 -18.36 9.60 -2.85
C VAL A 344 -18.35 9.90 -4.34
N GLN A 345 -18.67 8.93 -5.19
CA GLN A 345 -18.79 9.16 -6.63
C GLN A 345 -19.88 10.19 -6.94
N GLN A 346 -21.00 10.14 -6.22
CA GLN A 346 -22.08 11.10 -6.38
C GLN A 346 -21.68 12.51 -5.95
N LEU A 347 -20.92 12.64 -4.84
CA LEU A 347 -20.33 13.91 -4.42
C LEU A 347 -19.43 14.49 -5.52
N VAL A 348 -18.52 13.67 -6.06
CA VAL A 348 -17.61 14.08 -7.13
C VAL A 348 -18.37 14.53 -8.39
N ARG A 349 -19.39 13.78 -8.83
CA ARG A 349 -20.24 14.17 -9.98
C ARG A 349 -21.01 15.46 -9.74
N THR A 350 -21.35 15.75 -8.48
CA THR A 350 -22.04 16.99 -8.11
C THR A 350 -21.09 18.19 -8.18
N LEU A 351 -19.81 17.98 -7.87
CA LEU A 351 -18.77 19.00 -7.90
C LEU A 351 -18.26 19.29 -9.31
N VAL A 352 -18.01 18.23 -10.09
CA VAL A 352 -17.55 18.30 -11.48
C VAL A 352 -18.49 17.42 -12.30
N PRO A 353 -19.35 18.00 -13.16
CA PRO A 353 -20.44 17.29 -13.83
C PRO A 353 -19.96 16.47 -15.04
N ILE A 354 -18.91 15.66 -14.85
CA ILE A 354 -18.40 14.69 -15.82
C ILE A 354 -18.25 13.33 -15.15
N ASP A 355 -18.37 12.26 -15.94
CA ASP A 355 -18.17 10.92 -15.41
C ASP A 355 -16.69 10.66 -15.13
N PRO A 356 -16.34 10.15 -13.94
CA PRO A 356 -14.96 9.86 -13.62
C PRO A 356 -14.37 8.76 -14.50
N CYS A 357 -13.11 8.94 -14.87
CA CYS A 357 -12.35 8.05 -15.71
C CYS A 357 -12.25 6.64 -15.11
N GLN A 358 -12.64 5.63 -15.89
CA GLN A 358 -12.55 4.21 -15.52
C GLN A 358 -11.30 3.52 -16.10
N SER A 359 -10.43 4.25 -16.81
CA SER A 359 -9.30 3.63 -17.52
C SER A 359 -8.10 3.32 -16.62
N VAL A 360 -8.14 3.71 -15.34
CA VAL A 360 -7.07 3.48 -14.38
C VAL A 360 -7.59 2.64 -13.22
N ASN A 361 -6.75 1.75 -12.70
CA ASN A 361 -7.08 0.97 -11.52
C ASN A 361 -6.77 1.82 -10.26
N PRO A 362 -7.78 2.20 -9.46
CA PRO A 362 -7.58 3.09 -8.30
C PRO A 362 -6.66 2.50 -7.23
N ASP A 363 -6.43 1.18 -7.22
CA ASP A 363 -5.57 0.50 -6.24
C ASP A 363 -4.10 0.36 -6.71
N GLU A 364 -3.80 0.61 -7.98
CA GLU A 364 -2.47 0.37 -8.57
C GLU A 364 -1.85 1.62 -9.21
N VAL A 365 -2.68 2.60 -9.58
CA VAL A 365 -2.31 3.76 -10.39
C VAL A 365 -1.19 4.60 -9.77
N VAL A 366 -1.13 4.67 -8.44
CA VAL A 366 -0.10 5.40 -7.70
C VAL A 366 1.27 4.73 -7.85
N ALA A 367 1.36 3.40 -7.64
CA ALA A 367 2.61 2.67 -7.80
C ALA A 367 3.10 2.68 -9.25
N ILE A 368 2.18 2.54 -10.21
CA ILE A 368 2.46 2.69 -11.64
C ILE A 368 3.09 4.06 -11.93
N GLY A 369 2.53 5.12 -11.37
CA GLY A 369 3.05 6.48 -11.49
C GLY A 369 4.44 6.65 -10.90
N ALA A 370 4.69 6.04 -9.73
CA ALA A 370 6.01 6.03 -9.12
C ALA A 370 7.05 5.28 -9.98
N ALA A 371 6.66 4.19 -10.64
CA ALA A 371 7.51 3.47 -11.59
C ALA A 371 7.80 4.29 -12.86
N VAL A 372 6.82 5.06 -13.36
CA VAL A 372 7.04 6.03 -14.44
C VAL A 372 8.06 7.08 -14.00
N GLN A 373 7.92 7.63 -12.79
CA GLN A 373 8.88 8.59 -12.24
C GLN A 373 10.29 7.98 -12.09
N ALA A 374 10.40 6.71 -11.71
CA ALA A 374 11.67 5.98 -11.69
C ALA A 374 12.30 5.94 -13.10
N GLY A 375 11.49 5.64 -14.13
CA GLY A 375 11.90 5.68 -15.54
C GLY A 375 12.40 7.03 -16.04
N ILE A 376 11.82 8.13 -15.54
CA ILE A 376 12.28 9.49 -15.83
C ILE A 376 13.66 9.72 -15.21
N LEU A 377 13.88 9.26 -13.98
CA LEU A 377 15.16 9.40 -13.27
C LEU A 377 16.28 8.58 -13.93
N THR A 378 15.99 7.37 -14.42
CA THR A 378 16.96 6.52 -15.14
C THR A 378 17.21 6.99 -16.58
N GLY A 379 16.37 7.88 -17.12
CA GLY A 379 16.46 8.36 -18.49
C GLY A 379 15.95 7.35 -19.53
N GLU A 380 15.22 6.32 -19.09
CA GLU A 380 14.47 5.42 -19.97
C GLU A 380 13.26 6.13 -20.61
N LEU A 381 12.66 7.09 -19.89
CA LEU A 381 11.58 7.96 -20.37
C LEU A 381 12.10 9.40 -20.47
N ARG A 382 12.31 9.91 -21.70
CA ARG A 382 13.07 11.16 -21.94
C ARG A 382 12.21 12.40 -22.25
N ASP A 383 10.92 12.23 -22.52
CA ASP A 383 10.03 13.30 -22.96
C ASP A 383 8.95 13.67 -21.92
N LEU A 384 9.16 13.28 -20.66
CA LEU A 384 8.24 13.57 -19.56
C LEU A 384 8.89 14.55 -18.58
N LEU A 385 8.17 15.62 -18.25
CA LEU A 385 8.62 16.62 -17.28
C LEU A 385 7.52 16.85 -16.25
N LEU A 386 7.90 16.76 -14.98
CA LEU A 386 7.00 16.98 -13.85
C LEU A 386 7.34 18.29 -13.14
N ASN A 387 6.36 19.20 -13.10
CA ASN A 387 6.38 20.42 -12.30
C ASN A 387 5.37 20.28 -11.15
N ASP A 388 5.88 19.87 -9.99
CA ASP A 388 5.09 19.77 -8.75
C ASP A 388 5.12 21.10 -7.97
N VAL A 389 4.35 21.19 -6.88
CA VAL A 389 4.21 22.38 -6.04
C VAL A 389 4.33 22.06 -4.55
N THR A 390 4.64 23.06 -3.72
CA THR A 390 4.51 22.93 -2.25
C THR A 390 3.03 23.06 -1.84
N PRO A 391 2.47 22.16 -1.00
CA PRO A 391 1.05 22.19 -0.63
C PRO A 391 0.70 23.30 0.36
N LEU A 392 1.68 23.81 1.10
CA LEU A 392 1.48 24.76 2.20
C LEU A 392 2.44 25.94 2.10
N SER A 393 1.95 27.09 2.54
CA SER A 393 2.72 28.31 2.65
C SER A 393 3.80 28.16 3.73
N LEU A 394 5.01 28.61 3.41
CA LEU A 394 6.15 28.63 4.32
C LEU A 394 6.52 30.06 4.67
N GLY A 395 6.74 30.30 5.95
CA GLY A 395 6.95 31.65 6.47
C GLY A 395 7.76 31.70 7.75
N LEU A 396 7.87 32.92 8.27
CA LEU A 396 8.61 33.27 9.47
C LEU A 396 7.70 33.98 10.46
N GLU A 397 7.94 33.76 11.76
CA GLU A 397 7.34 34.59 12.80
C GLU A 397 7.97 35.99 12.81
N THR A 398 7.12 37.00 12.85
CA THR A 398 7.53 38.40 12.99
C THR A 398 7.15 38.94 14.36
N VAL A 399 7.72 40.11 14.71
CA VAL A 399 7.39 40.81 15.97
C VAL A 399 5.87 41.02 16.04
N GLY A 400 5.25 40.54 17.13
CA GLY A 400 3.79 40.54 17.29
C GLY A 400 3.10 39.21 16.98
N GLY A 401 3.85 38.14 16.68
CA GLY A 401 3.32 36.78 16.50
C GLY A 401 2.64 36.55 15.16
N LEU A 402 2.84 37.43 14.17
CA LEU A 402 2.29 37.30 12.82
C LEU A 402 3.18 36.45 11.94
N MET A 403 2.57 35.60 11.12
CA MET A 403 3.26 34.83 10.08
C MET A 403 3.51 35.70 8.85
N LYS A 404 4.78 35.89 8.50
CA LYS A 404 5.20 36.45 7.21
C LYS A 404 5.48 35.31 6.24
N VAL A 405 4.61 35.14 5.25
CA VAL A 405 4.80 34.14 4.18
C VAL A 405 5.90 34.58 3.22
N LEU A 406 6.84 33.67 2.94
CA LEU A 406 7.93 33.84 1.96
C LEU A 406 7.68 33.02 0.70
N ILE A 407 7.21 31.78 0.87
CA ILE A 407 6.83 30.90 -0.23
C ILE A 407 5.34 30.57 -0.04
N PRO A 408 4.45 31.12 -0.87
CA PRO A 408 3.03 30.76 -0.82
C PRO A 408 2.78 29.30 -1.20
N ARG A 409 1.69 28.70 -0.72
CA ARG A 409 1.22 27.41 -1.20
C ARG A 409 1.02 27.39 -2.72
N ASN A 410 1.09 26.21 -3.32
CA ASN A 410 1.04 25.97 -4.76
C ASN A 410 2.18 26.63 -5.56
N THR A 411 3.26 27.09 -4.91
CA THR A 411 4.46 27.54 -5.62
C THR A 411 5.17 26.33 -6.23
N PRO A 412 5.53 26.36 -7.53
CA PRO A 412 6.27 25.29 -8.18
C PRO A 412 7.60 24.99 -7.49
N ILE A 413 7.95 23.71 -7.36
CA ILE A 413 9.21 23.23 -6.76
C ILE A 413 10.10 22.54 -7.81
N PRO A 414 11.44 22.63 -7.70
CA PRO A 414 12.21 23.30 -6.66
C PRO A 414 12.17 24.83 -6.76
N VAL A 415 12.28 25.53 -5.62
CA VAL A 415 12.24 27.00 -5.57
C VAL A 415 13.13 27.55 -4.46
N ARG A 416 13.72 28.71 -4.71
CA ARG A 416 14.44 29.51 -3.71
C ARG A 416 13.81 30.89 -3.60
N GLN A 417 13.40 31.28 -2.40
CA GLN A 417 12.94 32.63 -2.09
C GLN A 417 13.72 33.20 -0.91
N SER A 418 13.90 34.52 -0.88
CA SER A 418 14.57 35.16 0.25
C SER A 418 14.00 36.53 0.53
N ASP A 419 13.96 36.89 1.81
CA ASP A 419 13.59 38.23 2.27
C ASP A 419 14.62 38.76 3.27
N VAL A 420 14.64 40.08 3.48
CA VAL A 420 15.59 40.75 4.37
C VAL A 420 14.87 41.23 5.62
N PHE A 421 15.35 40.75 6.75
CA PHE A 421 14.90 41.10 8.09
C PHE A 421 15.97 41.90 8.83
N SER A 422 15.59 42.47 9.97
CA SER A 422 16.48 43.24 10.83
C SER A 422 16.19 42.99 12.31
N THR A 423 17.10 43.43 13.18
CA THR A 423 16.93 43.40 14.64
C THR A 423 15.72 44.21 15.12
N SER A 424 15.05 43.68 16.15
CA SER A 424 13.90 44.29 16.84
C SER A 424 14.32 45.19 18.00
N GLU A 425 15.59 45.12 18.42
CA GLU A 425 16.16 45.92 19.52
C GLU A 425 17.52 46.53 19.15
N ALA A 426 17.92 47.58 19.87
CA ALA A 426 19.24 48.20 19.71
C ALA A 426 20.32 47.32 20.36
N ASN A 427 21.49 47.22 19.72
CA ASN A 427 22.63 46.41 20.15
C ASN A 427 22.31 44.90 20.30
N GLN A 428 21.27 44.42 19.61
CA GLN A 428 20.89 43.01 19.59
C GLN A 428 22.01 42.17 18.94
N SER A 429 22.59 41.23 19.69
CA SER A 429 23.73 40.41 19.28
C SER A 429 23.37 39.11 18.56
N SER A 430 22.08 38.75 18.53
CA SER A 430 21.57 37.57 17.82
C SER A 430 20.13 37.77 17.35
N VAL A 431 19.78 37.18 16.21
CA VAL A 431 18.40 37.13 15.68
C VAL A 431 17.91 35.69 15.73
N GLU A 432 16.73 35.47 16.31
CA GLU A 432 16.04 34.19 16.30
C GLU A 432 15.14 34.11 15.05
N ILE A 433 15.27 33.02 14.30
CA ILE A 433 14.49 32.71 13.12
C ILE A 433 13.59 31.54 13.49
N HIS A 434 12.27 31.75 13.47
CA HIS A 434 11.27 30.73 13.73
C HIS A 434 10.47 30.47 12.46
N VAL A 435 10.58 29.25 11.95
CA VAL A 435 10.02 28.81 10.67
C VAL A 435 8.68 28.11 10.90
N TRP A 436 7.69 28.47 10.09
CA TRP A 436 6.31 27.98 10.19
C TRP A 436 5.77 27.54 8.83
N GLN A 437 4.82 26.61 8.86
CA GLN A 437 4.08 26.11 7.71
C GLN A 437 2.57 26.17 7.97
N GLY A 438 1.83 26.80 7.05
CA GLY A 438 0.37 26.90 7.11
C GLY A 438 -0.18 28.23 6.59
N GLU A 439 -1.52 28.36 6.60
CA GLU A 439 -2.23 29.48 5.98
C GLU A 439 -2.83 30.48 7.00
N ARG A 440 -2.60 30.27 8.30
CA ARG A 440 -3.16 31.11 9.36
C ARG A 440 -2.31 32.37 9.53
N GLN A 441 -2.95 33.49 9.84
CA GLN A 441 -2.25 34.78 10.00
C GLN A 441 -1.37 34.84 11.24
N MET A 442 -1.80 34.20 12.32
CA MET A 442 -1.03 34.09 13.56
C MET A 442 -0.06 32.92 13.46
N ALA A 443 1.22 33.14 13.74
CA ALA A 443 2.24 32.11 13.65
C ALA A 443 1.90 30.90 14.53
N ALA A 444 1.43 31.13 15.76
CA ALA A 444 1.07 30.08 16.71
C ALA A 444 -0.09 29.16 16.27
N ASP A 445 -0.89 29.56 15.28
CA ASP A 445 -1.98 28.74 14.72
C ASP A 445 -1.50 27.85 13.55
N ASN A 446 -0.22 27.92 13.18
CA ASN A 446 0.39 27.14 12.11
C ASN A 446 1.31 26.06 12.68
N LYS A 447 1.80 25.15 11.83
CA LYS A 447 2.78 24.15 12.23
C LYS A 447 4.16 24.79 12.36
N SER A 448 4.75 24.73 13.56
CA SER A 448 6.14 25.08 13.76
C SER A 448 7.03 24.02 13.11
N LEU A 449 7.97 24.47 12.29
CA LEU A 449 8.97 23.60 11.66
C LEU A 449 10.31 23.63 12.40
N GLY A 450 10.59 24.70 13.15
CA GLY A 450 11.79 24.79 13.95
C GLY A 450 12.29 26.21 14.15
N ARG A 451 13.17 26.37 15.13
CA ARG A 451 13.78 27.66 15.49
C ARG A 451 15.29 27.56 15.53
N PHE A 452 15.97 28.60 15.07
CA PHE A 452 17.42 28.69 15.17
C PHE A 452 17.88 30.14 15.33
N ARG A 453 19.08 30.33 15.88
CA ARG A 453 19.63 31.66 16.19
C ARG A 453 20.84 31.95 15.32
N LEU A 454 20.83 33.10 14.66
CA LEU A 454 22.01 33.69 14.04
C LEU A 454 22.70 34.60 15.07
N SER A 455 23.79 34.12 15.65
CA SER A 455 24.55 34.84 16.67
C SER A 455 25.70 35.67 16.09
N GLY A 456 26.13 36.67 16.86
CA GLY A 456 27.30 37.48 16.53
C GLY A 456 27.00 38.63 15.57
N ILE A 457 25.81 39.22 15.68
CA ILE A 457 25.44 40.45 14.98
C ILE A 457 26.16 41.62 15.66
N PRO A 458 26.88 42.49 14.91
CA PRO A 458 27.55 43.66 15.48
C PRO A 458 26.56 44.61 16.18
N PRO A 459 26.96 45.26 17.29
CA PRO A 459 26.11 46.26 17.94
C PRO A 459 25.74 47.40 16.98
N ALA A 460 24.45 47.56 16.71
CA ALA A 460 23.91 48.60 15.85
C ALA A 460 22.52 49.05 16.36
N PRO A 461 22.04 50.24 15.97
CA PRO A 461 20.66 50.65 16.24
C PRO A 461 19.65 49.64 15.67
N ARG A 462 18.45 49.59 16.28
CA ARG A 462 17.33 48.79 15.78
C ARG A 462 17.07 49.11 14.30
N GLY A 463 16.88 48.09 13.47
CA GLY A 463 16.54 48.29 12.05
C GLY A 463 17.74 48.40 11.10
N VAL A 464 18.98 48.40 11.62
CA VAL A 464 20.20 48.58 10.81
C VAL A 464 20.79 47.25 10.30
N PRO A 465 20.96 46.19 11.13
CA PRO A 465 21.50 44.92 10.64
C PRO A 465 20.62 44.29 9.56
N GLN A 466 21.21 43.84 8.46
CA GLN A 466 20.49 43.20 7.36
C GLN A 466 20.68 41.68 7.39
N VAL A 467 19.71 40.97 7.97
CA VAL A 467 19.68 39.50 8.01
C VAL A 467 18.82 39.00 6.87
N GLN A 468 19.46 38.48 5.83
CA GLN A 468 18.75 37.81 4.73
C GLN A 468 18.41 36.39 5.13
N VAL A 469 17.13 36.04 5.12
CA VAL A 469 16.67 34.67 5.32
C VAL A 469 16.21 34.12 3.97
N ALA A 470 16.76 32.97 3.57
CA ALA A 470 16.45 32.28 2.33
C ALA A 470 15.88 30.89 2.63
N PHE A 471 14.79 30.57 1.93
CA PHE A 471 14.08 29.32 1.96
C PHE A 471 14.35 28.63 0.62
N ASP A 472 14.89 27.42 0.68
CA ASP A 472 15.17 26.56 -0.46
C ASP A 472 14.31 25.30 -0.32
N ILE A 473 13.40 25.05 -1.26
CA ILE A 473 12.63 23.80 -1.34
C ILE A 473 13.17 22.98 -2.52
N ASP A 474 13.54 21.73 -2.26
CA ASP A 474 14.04 20.81 -3.29
C ASP A 474 12.91 20.10 -4.07
N ALA A 475 13.27 19.19 -4.99
CA ALA A 475 12.32 18.43 -5.79
C ALA A 475 11.55 17.34 -5.00
N ASN A 476 11.92 17.07 -3.75
CA ASN A 476 11.21 16.19 -2.82
C ASN A 476 10.22 16.97 -1.93
N GLY A 477 10.24 18.30 -2.01
CA GLY A 477 9.47 19.18 -1.13
C GLY A 477 10.12 19.41 0.24
N LEU A 478 11.42 19.10 0.40
CA LEU A 478 12.14 19.29 1.67
C LEU A 478 12.68 20.71 1.81
N LEU A 479 12.54 21.30 2.99
CA LEU A 479 12.91 22.68 3.27
C LEU A 479 14.31 22.82 3.88
N GLN A 480 15.14 23.64 3.24
CA GLN A 480 16.37 24.17 3.81
C GLN A 480 16.25 25.68 4.06
N VAL A 481 16.55 26.12 5.28
CA VAL A 481 16.52 27.54 5.64
C VAL A 481 17.92 28.03 5.97
N SER A 482 18.29 29.18 5.41
CA SER A 482 19.55 29.83 5.72
C SER A 482 19.37 31.31 6.06
N ALA A 483 20.04 31.76 7.11
CA ALA A 483 20.12 33.15 7.53
C ALA A 483 21.55 33.67 7.33
N THR A 484 21.69 34.79 6.63
CA THR A 484 22.98 35.43 6.35
C THR A 484 22.93 36.90 6.77
N ASP A 485 23.81 37.33 7.66
CA ASP A 485 24.04 38.76 7.89
C ASP A 485 24.84 39.32 6.71
N ARG A 486 24.21 40.19 5.93
CA ARG A 486 24.82 40.81 4.73
C ARG A 486 25.99 41.73 5.06
N THR A 487 26.10 42.19 6.30
CA THR A 487 27.16 43.12 6.73
C THR A 487 28.45 42.37 7.04
N THR A 488 28.34 41.23 7.73
CA THR A 488 29.49 40.44 8.18
C THR A 488 29.78 39.23 7.31
N GLY A 489 28.85 38.84 6.44
CA GLY A 489 28.92 37.60 5.66
C GLY A 489 28.71 36.33 6.49
N ARG A 490 28.41 36.46 7.79
CA ARG A 490 28.12 35.32 8.67
C ARG A 490 26.83 34.65 8.23
N LYS A 491 26.91 33.34 8.03
CA LYS A 491 25.80 32.50 7.61
C LYS A 491 25.56 31.41 8.65
N GLN A 492 24.29 31.20 8.99
CA GLN A 492 23.82 30.02 9.68
C GLN A 492 22.76 29.37 8.80
N SER A 493 22.85 28.07 8.60
CA SER A 493 21.83 27.30 7.90
C SER A 493 21.39 26.14 8.74
N VAL A 494 20.11 25.82 8.64
CA VAL A 494 19.51 24.66 9.27
C VAL A 494 18.73 23.95 8.18
N SER A 495 19.05 22.68 7.96
CA SER A 495 18.11 21.79 7.31
C SER A 495 17.03 21.54 8.35
N ILE A 496 15.79 21.91 8.03
CA ILE A 496 14.66 21.54 8.88
C ILE A 496 14.54 20.01 8.70
N GLN A 497 15.18 19.26 9.59
CA GLN A 497 15.08 17.80 9.71
C GLN A 497 14.34 17.42 11.00
N GLY A 498 13.98 18.44 11.81
CA GLY A 498 13.35 18.29 13.11
C GLY A 498 11.86 18.02 12.96
N GLY A 499 11.50 16.74 12.91
CA GLY A 499 10.11 16.32 12.87
C GLY A 499 9.91 14.83 12.63
N SER A 500 10.95 14.13 12.15
CA SER A 500 10.96 12.66 12.19
C SER A 500 10.83 12.20 13.65
N ASN A 501 10.07 11.13 13.90
CA ASN A 501 9.99 10.57 15.24
C ASN A 501 11.32 9.90 15.67
N LEU A 502 12.32 9.83 14.80
CA LEU A 502 13.68 9.36 15.05
C LEU A 502 14.67 10.51 14.97
N ASN A 503 15.58 10.60 15.95
CA ASN A 503 16.77 11.46 15.82
C ASN A 503 17.90 10.74 15.06
N GLU A 504 18.93 11.48 14.64
CA GLU A 504 20.03 10.90 13.83
C GLU A 504 20.80 9.81 14.59
N ASP A 505 21.03 9.97 15.89
CA ASP A 505 21.73 8.96 16.71
C ASP A 505 20.91 7.67 16.83
N GLU A 506 19.59 7.78 17.05
CA GLU A 506 18.64 6.67 17.04
C GLU A 506 18.60 6.00 15.67
N LEU A 507 18.56 6.77 14.59
CA LEU A 507 18.56 6.25 13.23
C LEU A 507 19.83 5.44 12.95
N GLN A 508 21.00 5.97 13.28
CA GLN A 508 22.27 5.26 13.10
C GLN A 508 22.35 3.99 13.97
N ALA A 509 21.84 4.05 15.21
CA ALA A 509 21.77 2.88 16.08
C ALA A 509 20.86 1.78 15.51
N LEU A 510 19.70 2.16 14.96
CA LEU A 510 18.77 1.24 14.31
C LEU A 510 19.33 0.65 13.01
N LEU A 511 20.06 1.45 12.22
CA LEU A 511 20.75 0.97 11.02
C LEU A 511 21.83 -0.07 11.38
N ALA A 512 22.65 0.21 12.40
CA ALA A 512 23.65 -0.73 12.89
C ALA A 512 23.01 -2.03 13.43
N GLU A 513 21.92 -1.91 14.18
CA GLU A 513 21.15 -3.06 14.67
C GLU A 513 20.56 -3.87 13.51
N ALA A 514 20.04 -3.20 12.47
CA ALA A 514 19.50 -3.87 11.28
C ALA A 514 20.58 -4.61 10.49
N GLU A 515 21.80 -4.06 10.38
CA GLU A 515 22.94 -4.73 9.74
C GLU A 515 23.39 -5.95 10.55
N GLU A 516 23.50 -5.84 11.88
CA GLU A 516 23.88 -6.95 12.75
C GLU A 516 22.86 -8.10 12.69
N ARG A 517 21.57 -7.75 12.69
CA ARG A 517 20.47 -8.72 12.63
C ARG A 517 20.23 -9.31 11.25
N ALA A 518 20.66 -8.63 10.17
CA ALA A 518 20.46 -9.12 8.81
C ALA A 518 21.11 -10.49 8.58
N ASP A 519 22.28 -10.75 9.16
CA ASP A 519 22.95 -12.06 9.04
C ASP A 519 22.23 -13.15 9.84
N ASP A 520 21.70 -12.83 11.01
CA ASP A 520 20.90 -13.77 11.82
C ASP A 520 19.55 -14.07 11.18
N ASP A 521 18.89 -13.07 10.59
CA ASP A 521 17.64 -13.24 9.85
C ASP A 521 17.84 -14.06 8.57
N ARG A 522 18.94 -13.84 7.83
CA ARG A 522 19.33 -14.71 6.70
C ARG A 522 19.54 -16.15 7.14
N ARG A 523 20.21 -16.37 8.28
CA ARG A 523 20.43 -17.71 8.84
C ARG A 523 19.10 -18.36 9.20
N ARG A 524 18.23 -17.69 9.95
CA ARG A 524 16.90 -18.22 10.33
C ARG A 524 16.05 -18.51 9.09
N ARG A 525 16.02 -17.61 8.11
CA ARG A 525 15.31 -17.83 6.84
C ARG A 525 15.82 -19.07 6.12
N SER A 526 17.14 -19.24 6.02
CA SER A 526 17.72 -20.45 5.42
C SER A 526 17.31 -21.73 6.18
N GLN A 527 17.21 -21.68 7.50
CA GLN A 527 16.77 -22.84 8.30
C GLN A 527 15.30 -23.19 8.04
N VAL A 528 14.43 -22.18 8.00
CA VAL A 528 12.99 -22.38 7.70
C VAL A 528 12.79 -22.89 6.26
N GLU A 529 13.52 -22.35 5.28
CA GLU A 529 13.45 -22.82 3.89
C GLU A 529 13.90 -24.28 3.75
N ARG A 530 14.99 -24.68 4.44
CA ARG A 530 15.44 -26.09 4.47
C ARG A 530 14.37 -27.02 5.05
N ARG A 531 13.73 -26.63 6.16
CA ARG A 531 12.63 -27.39 6.75
C ARG A 531 11.44 -27.53 5.82
N ASN A 532 11.01 -26.42 5.21
CA ASN A 532 9.87 -26.42 4.29
C ASN A 532 10.15 -27.29 3.07
N ARG A 533 11.38 -27.25 2.53
CA ARG A 533 11.81 -28.13 1.44
C ARG A 533 11.75 -29.60 1.85
N ALA A 534 12.26 -29.94 3.03
CA ALA A 534 12.22 -31.30 3.57
C ALA A 534 10.78 -31.81 3.75
N GLN A 535 9.91 -31.00 4.37
CA GLN A 535 8.48 -31.34 4.55
C GLN A 535 7.76 -31.54 3.21
N THR A 536 8.03 -30.68 2.23
CA THR A 536 7.47 -30.79 0.88
C THR A 536 7.91 -32.10 0.22
N LEU A 537 9.19 -32.45 0.33
CA LEU A 537 9.73 -33.67 -0.23
C LEU A 537 9.13 -34.92 0.42
N VAL A 538 8.95 -34.91 1.76
CA VAL A 538 8.25 -35.98 2.48
C VAL A 538 6.83 -36.18 1.95
N ALA A 539 6.05 -35.11 1.80
CA ALA A 539 4.69 -35.20 1.28
C ALA A 539 4.65 -35.73 -0.16
N GLN A 540 5.61 -35.34 -1.01
CA GLN A 540 5.77 -35.88 -2.36
C GLN A 540 6.13 -37.37 -2.34
N ALA A 541 7.02 -37.78 -1.44
CA ALA A 541 7.46 -39.16 -1.27
C ALA A 541 6.31 -40.07 -0.83
N GLU A 542 5.52 -39.64 0.15
CA GLU A 542 4.33 -40.35 0.61
C GLU A 542 3.29 -40.51 -0.52
N ARG A 543 3.08 -39.47 -1.34
CA ARG A 543 2.19 -39.56 -2.50
C ARG A 543 2.72 -40.59 -3.50
N ARG A 544 4.02 -40.59 -3.80
CA ARG A 544 4.62 -41.57 -4.71
C ARG A 544 4.60 -43.00 -4.19
N LEU A 545 4.74 -43.21 -2.88
CA LEU A 545 4.55 -44.53 -2.28
C LEU A 545 3.11 -45.04 -2.50
N ARG A 546 2.11 -44.18 -2.32
CA ARG A 546 0.70 -44.53 -2.61
C ARG A 546 0.49 -44.89 -4.07
N ASP A 547 1.02 -44.09 -5.00
CA ASP A 547 0.91 -44.36 -6.45
C ASP A 547 1.61 -45.68 -6.82
N ALA A 548 2.82 -45.92 -6.28
CA ALA A 548 3.57 -47.14 -6.53
C ALA A 548 2.85 -48.39 -6.00
N ALA A 549 2.18 -48.29 -4.84
CA ALA A 549 1.39 -49.39 -4.29
C ALA A 549 0.16 -49.73 -5.15
N LEU A 550 -0.44 -48.73 -5.81
CA LEU A 550 -1.53 -48.92 -6.76
C LEU A 550 -1.05 -49.54 -8.08
N GLU A 551 0.10 -49.09 -8.61
CA GLU A 551 0.63 -49.56 -9.90
C GLU A 551 1.26 -50.95 -9.83
N LEU A 552 1.99 -51.26 -8.75
CA LEU A 552 2.84 -52.47 -8.66
C LEU A 552 2.24 -53.57 -7.77
N GLY A 553 1.10 -53.30 -7.13
CA GLY A 553 0.52 -54.15 -6.11
C GLY A 553 1.41 -54.30 -4.86
N PRO A 554 0.98 -55.06 -3.84
CA PRO A 554 1.65 -55.14 -2.54
C PRO A 554 3.06 -55.77 -2.54
N TYR A 555 3.56 -56.26 -3.68
CA TYR A 555 4.83 -57.00 -3.76
C TYR A 555 5.78 -56.56 -4.90
N GLY A 556 5.41 -55.64 -5.80
CA GLY A 556 6.24 -55.35 -7.00
C GLY A 556 7.54 -54.56 -6.73
N ALA A 557 7.62 -53.81 -5.61
CA ALA A 557 8.76 -52.97 -5.27
C ALA A 557 9.08 -52.91 -3.76
N ASP A 558 8.89 -54.00 -3.03
CA ASP A 558 9.02 -54.04 -1.55
C ASP A 558 10.37 -53.47 -1.04
N ARG A 559 11.48 -53.73 -1.75
CA ARG A 559 12.81 -53.21 -1.35
C ARG A 559 12.93 -51.69 -1.53
N GLN A 560 12.43 -51.15 -2.64
CA GLN A 560 12.48 -49.71 -2.95
C GLN A 560 11.46 -48.93 -2.12
N GLN A 561 10.27 -49.49 -1.88
CA GLN A 561 9.25 -48.89 -1.03
C GLN A 561 9.76 -48.75 0.41
N ARG A 562 10.33 -49.82 1.00
CA ARG A 562 10.93 -49.75 2.34
C ARG A 562 12.07 -48.74 2.45
N ALA A 563 12.88 -48.60 1.41
CA ALA A 563 13.96 -47.61 1.39
C ALA A 563 13.41 -46.17 1.46
N VAL A 564 12.33 -45.88 0.72
CA VAL A 564 11.66 -44.57 0.79
C VAL A 564 10.95 -44.36 2.12
N GLU A 565 10.28 -45.39 2.67
CA GLU A 565 9.62 -45.30 3.99
C GLU A 565 10.61 -45.03 5.12
N MET A 566 11.79 -45.68 5.10
CA MET A 566 12.86 -45.40 6.05
C MET A 566 13.39 -43.98 5.90
N ALA A 567 13.71 -43.56 4.67
CA ALA A 567 14.20 -42.21 4.42
C ALA A 567 13.19 -41.11 4.79
N ILE A 568 11.87 -41.36 4.63
CA ILE A 568 10.81 -40.47 5.12
C ILE A 568 10.90 -40.34 6.65
N ARG A 569 11.03 -41.46 7.37
CA ARG A 569 11.15 -41.43 8.84
C ARG A 569 12.38 -40.68 9.29
N ASP A 570 13.53 -40.94 8.67
CA ASP A 570 14.79 -40.27 9.02
C ASP A 570 14.66 -38.74 8.85
N VAL A 571 14.04 -38.27 7.76
CA VAL A 571 13.75 -36.85 7.55
C VAL A 571 12.75 -36.31 8.59
N GLN A 572 11.69 -37.05 8.90
CA GLN A 572 10.70 -36.65 9.92
C GLN A 572 11.31 -36.56 11.32
N ASP A 573 12.21 -37.47 11.67
CA ASP A 573 12.92 -37.49 12.95
C ASP A 573 13.89 -36.30 13.06
N CYS A 574 14.66 -36.00 12.00
CA CYS A 574 15.50 -34.79 11.96
C CYS A 574 14.67 -33.50 12.09
N LEU A 575 13.50 -33.45 11.42
CA LEU A 575 12.58 -32.30 11.53
C LEU A 575 12.04 -32.12 12.95
N ALA A 576 11.73 -33.22 13.64
CA ALA A 576 11.20 -33.23 15.02
C ALA A 576 12.28 -32.88 16.06
N GLN A 577 13.54 -33.27 15.83
CA GLN A 577 14.67 -33.03 16.73
C GLN A 577 15.37 -31.69 16.51
N ASP A 578 14.99 -30.93 15.49
CA ASP A 578 15.62 -29.66 15.14
C ASP A 578 17.10 -29.80 14.70
N ASP A 579 17.48 -30.96 14.15
CA ASP A 579 18.85 -31.22 13.68
C ASP A 579 19.02 -30.80 12.21
N LEU A 580 19.38 -29.53 12.02
CA LEU A 580 19.60 -28.94 10.70
C LEU A 580 20.89 -29.44 10.02
N GLN A 581 21.85 -29.99 10.76
CA GLN A 581 23.10 -30.49 10.17
C GLN A 581 22.87 -31.83 9.50
N GLU A 582 22.08 -32.70 10.12
CA GLU A 582 21.76 -34.02 9.59
C GLU A 582 20.59 -33.98 8.57
N LEU A 583 19.73 -32.96 8.64
CA LEU A 583 18.59 -32.78 7.72
C LEU A 583 18.98 -32.77 6.24
N ASP A 584 20.06 -32.08 5.85
CA ASP A 584 20.47 -32.00 4.45
C ASP A 584 20.94 -33.37 3.90
N LEU A 585 21.55 -34.19 4.77
CA LEU A 585 21.99 -35.54 4.43
C LEU A 585 20.78 -36.49 4.28
N THR A 586 19.83 -36.44 5.21
CA THR A 586 18.62 -37.28 5.15
C THR A 586 17.70 -36.89 4.00
N VAL A 587 17.58 -35.59 3.69
CA VAL A 587 16.88 -35.10 2.49
C VAL A 587 17.52 -35.63 1.22
N SER A 588 18.85 -35.59 1.10
CA SER A 588 19.57 -36.16 -0.05
C SER A 588 19.34 -37.67 -0.17
N GLY A 589 19.33 -38.39 0.97
CA GLY A 589 19.00 -39.82 1.01
C GLY A 589 17.57 -40.12 0.55
N LEU A 590 16.61 -39.27 0.90
CA LEU A 590 15.22 -39.39 0.43
C LEU A 590 15.09 -39.11 -1.08
N GLU A 591 15.80 -38.12 -1.62
CA GLU A 591 15.86 -37.85 -3.06
C GLU A 591 16.42 -39.07 -3.83
N GLU A 592 17.50 -39.68 -3.34
CA GLU A 592 18.08 -40.91 -3.91
C GLU A 592 17.12 -42.11 -3.86
N ALA A 593 16.46 -42.32 -2.72
CA ALA A 593 15.48 -43.39 -2.55
C ALA A 593 14.29 -43.22 -3.52
N LEU A 594 13.78 -41.99 -3.67
CA LEU A 594 12.72 -41.66 -4.62
C LEU A 594 13.16 -41.89 -6.07
N PHE A 595 14.39 -41.52 -6.41
CA PHE A 595 14.93 -41.78 -7.73
C PHE A 595 15.02 -43.29 -8.02
N GLY A 596 15.43 -44.09 -7.02
CA GLY A 596 15.44 -45.55 -7.10
C GLY A 596 14.05 -46.15 -7.33
N LEU A 597 13.03 -45.64 -6.63
CA LEU A 597 11.64 -46.07 -6.80
C LEU A 597 11.10 -45.70 -8.19
N ASN A 598 11.31 -44.46 -8.64
CA ASN A 598 10.85 -43.97 -9.94
C ASN A 598 11.52 -44.70 -11.12
N ARG A 599 12.81 -45.02 -11.01
CA ARG A 599 13.52 -45.82 -12.02
C ARG A 599 12.89 -47.21 -12.17
N ARG A 600 12.50 -47.83 -11.06
CA ARG A 600 11.86 -49.15 -11.06
C ARG A 600 10.47 -49.12 -11.69
N LEU A 601 9.64 -48.15 -11.29
CA LEU A 601 8.33 -47.89 -11.91
C LEU A 601 8.45 -47.68 -13.43
N SER A 602 9.47 -46.93 -13.86
CA SER A 602 9.72 -46.66 -15.29
C SER A 602 10.15 -47.92 -16.06
N MET A 603 10.92 -48.81 -15.44
CA MET A 603 11.32 -50.09 -16.03
C MET A 603 10.14 -51.05 -16.18
N GLU A 604 9.21 -51.08 -15.23
CA GLU A 604 7.96 -51.86 -15.35
C GLU A 604 7.03 -51.30 -16.44
N ARG A 605 6.94 -49.96 -16.58
CA ARG A 605 6.20 -49.33 -17.69
C ARG A 605 6.80 -49.63 -19.08
N GLN A 606 8.11 -49.87 -19.17
CA GLN A 606 8.75 -50.32 -20.42
C GLN A 606 8.65 -51.83 -20.65
N GLY A 607 8.41 -52.62 -19.60
CA GLY A 607 8.17 -54.06 -19.68
C GLY A 607 6.79 -54.43 -20.23
N ASP A 608 5.83 -53.51 -20.18
CA ASP A 608 4.43 -53.73 -20.57
C ASP A 608 4.04 -53.03 -21.90
N GLY A 609 4.95 -53.06 -22.88
CA GLY A 609 4.79 -52.42 -24.18
C GLY A 609 4.33 -53.37 -25.30
N ASN A 610 3.03 -53.59 -25.46
CA ASN A 610 2.46 -53.90 -26.78
C ASN A 610 1.96 -52.57 -27.41
N PRO A 611 2.57 -52.05 -28.50
CA PRO A 611 2.40 -50.65 -28.93
C PRO A 611 1.03 -50.27 -29.49
N LEU A 612 0.06 -51.18 -29.55
CA LEU A 612 -1.20 -50.98 -30.28
C LEU A 612 -2.46 -50.84 -29.39
N GLN A 613 -2.34 -50.97 -28.06
CA GLN A 613 -3.50 -50.91 -27.18
C GLN A 613 -3.68 -49.56 -26.45
N GLY A 614 -2.59 -48.81 -26.26
CA GLY A 614 -2.63 -47.49 -25.61
C GLY A 614 -3.30 -46.38 -26.44
N LEU A 615 -3.24 -46.46 -27.77
CA LEU A 615 -3.88 -45.50 -28.69
C LEU A 615 -5.40 -45.65 -28.77
N ARG A 616 -5.96 -46.81 -28.38
CA ARG A 616 -7.41 -47.06 -28.46
C ARG A 616 -8.17 -46.58 -27.23
N ASN A 617 -7.51 -46.54 -26.06
CA ASN A 617 -8.11 -46.05 -24.83
C ASN A 617 -8.04 -44.52 -24.69
N THR A 618 -7.02 -43.87 -25.26
CA THR A 618 -6.95 -42.39 -25.29
C THR A 618 -7.92 -41.76 -26.31
N LEU A 619 -8.18 -42.42 -27.43
CA LEU A 619 -9.21 -41.97 -28.39
C LEU A 619 -10.65 -42.34 -27.98
N GLY A 620 -10.81 -43.33 -27.09
CA GLY A 620 -12.11 -43.70 -26.52
C GLY A 620 -12.60 -42.71 -25.46
N SER A 621 -11.73 -42.30 -24.53
CA SER A 621 -12.14 -41.37 -23.45
C SER A 621 -12.37 -39.94 -23.94
N LEU A 622 -11.63 -39.49 -24.97
CA LEU A 622 -11.85 -38.17 -25.59
C LEU A 622 -13.17 -38.05 -26.36
N LYS A 623 -13.81 -39.17 -26.72
CA LYS A 623 -15.11 -39.16 -27.42
C LYS A 623 -16.29 -39.13 -26.46
N ASP A 624 -16.14 -39.71 -25.27
CA ASP A 624 -17.19 -39.76 -24.25
C ASP A 624 -17.20 -38.48 -23.37
N GLU A 625 -16.07 -37.77 -23.23
CA GLU A 625 -15.99 -36.50 -22.50
C GLU A 625 -16.39 -35.24 -23.30
N LEU A 626 -16.49 -35.31 -24.64
CA LEU A 626 -16.81 -34.15 -25.49
C LEU A 626 -18.26 -34.07 -25.97
N PHE A 627 -19.09 -35.11 -25.72
CA PHE A 627 -20.49 -35.17 -26.17
C PHE A 627 -21.41 -35.97 -25.22
N SER A 628 -21.43 -35.66 -23.93
CA SER A 628 -22.56 -36.02 -23.07
C SER A 628 -23.19 -34.75 -22.49
N ASP A 629 -24.19 -34.26 -23.22
CA ASP A 629 -25.09 -33.19 -22.79
C ASP A 629 -25.82 -33.59 -21.51
N ASP A 630 -25.79 -32.67 -20.56
CA ASP A 630 -26.52 -32.69 -19.31
C ASP A 630 -27.82 -31.91 -19.52
N TRP A 631 -28.85 -32.54 -20.08
CA TRP A 631 -30.22 -32.01 -20.08
C TRP A 631 -31.21 -33.16 -20.22
N GLU A 632 -31.86 -33.54 -19.12
CA GLU A 632 -33.33 -33.68 -19.04
C GLU A 632 -33.74 -34.17 -17.64
N ASP A 633 -34.47 -33.31 -16.91
CA ASP A 633 -35.52 -33.75 -16.00
C ASP A 633 -36.75 -32.85 -16.25
N ASP A 634 -37.82 -33.51 -16.71
CA ASP A 634 -39.14 -32.98 -17.09
C ASP A 634 -39.96 -32.66 -15.83
N PRO A 635 -40.87 -31.68 -15.82
CA PRO A 635 -42.26 -32.09 -16.02
C PRO A 635 -43.18 -31.04 -16.66
N TRP A 636 -44.16 -31.55 -17.40
CA TRP A 636 -45.50 -31.01 -17.74
C TRP A 636 -45.74 -30.65 -19.22
N GLY A 637 -46.41 -31.58 -19.93
CA GLY A 637 -47.53 -31.22 -20.82
C GLY A 637 -47.32 -31.33 -22.34
N SER A 638 -47.64 -32.51 -22.90
CA SER A 638 -48.03 -32.71 -24.31
C SER A 638 -49.37 -32.02 -24.69
N PRO A 639 -49.86 -32.03 -25.95
CA PRO A 639 -49.23 -32.31 -27.26
C PRO A 639 -49.70 -31.35 -28.40
N SER A 640 -49.11 -31.42 -29.62
CA SER A 640 -49.85 -31.84 -30.84
C SER A 640 -49.18 -31.53 -32.21
N ARG A 641 -49.05 -32.63 -32.98
CA ARG A 641 -49.32 -32.80 -34.44
C ARG A 641 -48.28 -32.41 -35.51
N PRO A 642 -48.28 -33.13 -36.66
CA PRO A 642 -47.06 -33.73 -37.22
C PRO A 642 -46.92 -33.41 -38.75
N PRO A 643 -46.20 -34.17 -39.61
CA PRO A 643 -45.24 -33.59 -40.54
C PRO A 643 -45.72 -33.62 -42.00
N SER A 644 -45.09 -32.82 -42.88
CA SER A 644 -45.20 -33.03 -44.32
C SER A 644 -43.84 -33.38 -44.93
N ARG A 645 -43.81 -34.57 -45.54
CA ARG A 645 -42.78 -35.04 -46.47
C ARG A 645 -43.03 -34.39 -47.83
N SER A 646 -41.97 -34.07 -48.58
CA SER A 646 -41.75 -34.70 -49.90
C SER A 646 -40.46 -34.22 -50.58
N ARG A 647 -39.79 -35.19 -51.18
CA ARG A 647 -38.67 -35.07 -52.14
C ARG A 647 -39.19 -34.66 -53.52
N GLY A 648 -38.30 -34.07 -54.33
CA GLY A 648 -38.35 -34.13 -55.80
C GLY A 648 -37.40 -33.11 -56.42
N LEU A 649 -36.17 -33.51 -56.78
CA LEU A 649 -35.75 -33.86 -58.16
C LEU A 649 -35.69 -32.65 -59.11
N GLY A 650 -34.49 -32.13 -59.32
CA GLY A 650 -33.81 -32.19 -60.63
C GLY A 650 -33.75 -30.78 -61.22
N GLN A 651 -32.81 -30.33 -62.03
CA GLN A 651 -31.74 -30.94 -62.81
C GLN A 651 -30.99 -29.74 -63.46
N ARG A 652 -29.66 -29.84 -63.69
CA ARG A 652 -28.85 -29.10 -64.69
C ARG A 652 -28.87 -27.55 -64.59
N GLY A 653 -27.76 -26.83 -64.54
CA GLY A 653 -26.47 -26.96 -65.21
C GLY A 653 -25.97 -25.53 -65.50
N SER A 654 -24.69 -25.42 -65.88
CA SER A 654 -23.96 -24.21 -66.33
C SER A 654 -23.67 -23.10 -65.30
N ASP A 655 -22.49 -23.19 -64.69
CA ASP A 655 -21.35 -22.24 -64.81
C ASP A 655 -21.50 -21.06 -65.80
N PRO A 656 -20.63 -20.03 -65.75
CA PRO A 656 -19.94 -19.34 -64.65
C PRO A 656 -19.97 -17.79 -64.89
N TRP A 657 -18.95 -17.05 -64.44
CA TRP A 657 -18.68 -15.60 -64.60
C TRP A 657 -19.30 -14.72 -63.51
N ASP A 658 -18.59 -13.83 -62.86
CA ASP A 658 -17.16 -13.53 -62.65
C ASP A 658 -17.27 -12.44 -61.57
N ASP A 659 -16.62 -12.64 -60.44
CA ASP A 659 -15.34 -12.01 -60.13
C ASP A 659 -15.45 -10.52 -59.77
N ASP A 660 -14.59 -10.21 -58.81
CA ASP A 660 -14.09 -8.90 -58.43
C ASP A 660 -14.97 -7.97 -57.60
N PHE A 661 -14.46 -7.22 -56.62
CA PHE A 661 -13.24 -7.22 -55.79
C PHE A 661 -13.30 -5.82 -55.12
N TYR A 662 -12.92 -5.72 -53.85
CA TYR A 662 -12.55 -4.49 -53.12
C TYR A 662 -13.51 -3.29 -53.08
N ARG A 663 -13.99 -2.99 -51.87
CA ARG A 663 -13.36 -1.95 -51.03
C ARG A 663 -13.61 -2.19 -49.55
#